data_AF-A0A3M0HSG9-F1
#
_entry.id   AF-A0A3M0HSG9-F1
#
_cell.length_a   1.000
_cell.length_b   1.000
_cell.length_c   1.000
_cell.angle_alpha   90.00
_cell.angle_beta   90.00
_cell.angle_gamma   90.00
#
_symmetry.space_group_name_H-M   'P 1'
#
loop_
_entity.id
_entity.type
_entity.pdbx_description
1 polymer ?
#
loop_
_entity_poly.entity_id
_entity_poly.type
_entity_poly.pdbx_seq_one_letter_code
_entity_poly.pdbx_strand_id
1 'polypeptide(L)'
;MGEDLLRHGQHRLARVQLFNWGTYDGYHDLPVARRGFLITGPSGSGKSTLLDAISAVLVPPTKLSFNAAAQGRGRTVPSYVRGAYARGSDADTRELRARYLREGATWSAVGLTMTTAGPGDVDTVTTLVALFHLRRGSNDLGESGRAFLLFDHHLDITELRQVVTEGINVRALKKCWPDALYNKSYPQFGQRLRARLGIADENAQLLLHRAMSAKGLDSLDRLFRDYMLDEPETFAEARRAVEFFADLDEAHRRVVQTREQITTLTPLEELTTTRDHANRDTRELGEEQAALDGLAAYFELDLARGWHTDADAAHANAATRERQSHAAHKHAAAALKDAERARDGNQSLRELTDALGHAAERVERVVTQRNRLDVALLPWGATVPDTADEFATIQSQIASETAELVAKAAEHDAADGALMLASARAEEGVTELKQQIAALAKVKSNIDPKLLDARALIMQATGLPARSLPFAGELIDVTDPSWEGAAERVLGGLGRTLLVAGEHADDVASAVDAAHLGTRLVWRRVDLHRTHRVQAVDSESIVSVLRIAESPWQLWLHYELTSRFDYRRVDDARDLGKHQRAVSRAGQTRNGDRHIKDDRGAIGDRRNYVLGTSNDTKLQALRDGLRSAESVAVSARQSATAAGSESRNRRDRIVSAPSIAPIQWDELDLRSAEDHRLDIAERLAALRGDAEIDRLEAAVVSARDSSIDAENAYLHARDALRSAQEHADQVVARIDKLREVAAELRIHRMN
;
A
#
# COMPACT_ATOMS: atom_id res chain seq x y z
N MET A 1 -6.39 -87.27 -28.73
CA MET A 1 -6.02 -85.91 -28.27
C MET A 1 -4.56 -85.68 -28.60
N GLY A 2 -4.26 -85.02 -29.72
CA GLY A 2 -2.88 -84.76 -30.12
C GLY A 2 -2.81 -84.55 -31.61
N GLU A 3 -2.81 -83.28 -32.02
CA GLU A 3 -2.24 -82.73 -33.28
C GLU A 3 -2.73 -81.28 -33.47
N ASP A 4 -2.57 -80.42 -32.46
CA ASP A 4 -2.79 -78.96 -32.67
C ASP A 4 -1.96 -78.06 -31.73
N LEU A 5 -0.85 -78.56 -31.18
CA LEU A 5 -0.07 -77.81 -30.17
C LEU A 5 1.16 -77.07 -30.72
N LEU A 6 1.48 -77.16 -32.01
CA LEU A 6 2.73 -76.64 -32.57
C LEU A 6 2.50 -75.94 -33.92
N ARG A 7 2.07 -74.66 -33.87
CA ARG A 7 2.20 -73.80 -35.05
C ARG A 7 3.69 -73.55 -35.32
N HIS A 8 4.20 -74.09 -36.42
CA HIS A 8 5.55 -73.82 -36.89
C HIS A 8 5.73 -72.31 -37.15
N GLY A 9 6.89 -71.75 -36.80
CA GLY A 9 7.18 -70.33 -36.98
C GLY A 9 6.73 -69.39 -35.85
N GLN A 10 6.00 -69.87 -34.83
CA GLN A 10 5.61 -69.03 -33.68
C GLN A 10 6.72 -68.96 -32.62
N HIS A 11 7.10 -67.74 -32.22
CA HIS A 11 7.96 -67.51 -31.05
C HIS A 11 7.22 -67.88 -29.77
N ARG A 12 7.84 -68.73 -28.93
CA ARG A 12 7.29 -69.14 -27.63
C ARG A 12 8.30 -68.94 -26.51
N LEU A 13 7.81 -68.44 -25.37
CA LEU A 13 8.61 -68.33 -24.16
C LEU A 13 9.03 -69.72 -23.69
N ALA A 14 10.35 -69.94 -23.61
CA ALA A 14 10.97 -71.21 -23.25
C ALA A 14 11.70 -71.15 -21.90
N ARG A 15 12.13 -69.96 -21.47
CA ARG A 15 12.85 -69.77 -20.20
C ARG A 15 12.61 -68.36 -19.66
N VAL A 16 12.39 -68.24 -18.36
CA VAL A 16 12.35 -66.96 -17.63
C VAL A 16 13.46 -66.99 -16.59
N GLN A 17 14.35 -66.01 -16.65
CA GLN A 17 15.44 -65.84 -15.68
C GLN A 17 15.21 -64.54 -14.91
N LEU A 18 15.35 -64.60 -13.59
CA LEU A 18 15.22 -63.45 -12.70
C LEU A 18 16.49 -63.30 -11.88
N PHE A 19 17.01 -62.09 -11.79
CA PHE A 19 18.03 -61.72 -10.83
C PHE A 19 17.52 -60.55 -9.99
N ASN A 20 17.40 -60.74 -8.69
CA ASN A 20 17.01 -59.70 -7.75
C ASN A 20 15.72 -58.93 -8.16
N TRP A 21 14.59 -59.62 -8.34
CA TRP A 21 13.33 -59.01 -8.79
C TRP A 21 12.16 -59.28 -7.83
N GLY A 22 11.65 -58.24 -7.17
CA GLY A 22 10.63 -58.34 -6.14
C GLY A 22 11.08 -59.22 -4.98
N THR A 23 10.24 -60.19 -4.61
CA THR A 23 10.54 -61.20 -3.60
C THR A 23 11.53 -62.28 -4.06
N TYR A 24 11.88 -62.35 -5.35
CA TYR A 24 12.90 -63.27 -5.85
C TYR A 24 14.28 -62.68 -5.60
N ASP A 25 15.00 -63.23 -4.62
CA ASP A 25 16.35 -62.81 -4.24
C ASP A 25 17.43 -63.73 -4.79
N GLY A 26 18.50 -63.14 -5.32
CA GLY A 26 19.50 -63.86 -6.10
C GLY A 26 19.02 -64.25 -7.49
N TYR A 27 19.64 -65.28 -8.06
CA TYR A 27 19.33 -65.82 -9.39
C TYR A 27 18.28 -66.93 -9.33
N HIS A 28 17.27 -66.82 -10.17
CA HIS A 28 16.20 -67.82 -10.35
C HIS A 28 16.05 -68.13 -11.83
N ASP A 29 15.96 -69.42 -12.15
CA ASP A 29 15.83 -69.91 -13.52
C ASP A 29 14.60 -70.81 -13.66
N LEU A 30 13.69 -70.44 -14.55
CA LEU A 30 12.41 -71.11 -14.75
C LEU A 30 12.27 -71.59 -16.21
N PRO A 31 12.44 -72.88 -16.49
CA PRO A 31 12.13 -73.44 -17.80
C PRO A 31 10.61 -73.49 -18.02
N VAL A 32 10.16 -73.02 -19.18
CA VAL A 32 8.75 -72.97 -19.57
C VAL A 32 8.47 -74.08 -20.59
N ALA A 33 7.70 -75.08 -20.18
CA ALA A 33 7.39 -76.23 -21.01
C ALA A 33 6.45 -75.85 -22.17
N ARG A 34 6.73 -76.36 -23.38
CA ARG A 34 5.91 -76.10 -24.58
C ARG A 34 4.45 -76.58 -24.47
N ARG A 35 4.16 -77.57 -23.61
CA ARG A 35 2.80 -78.10 -23.37
C ARG A 35 1.94 -77.18 -22.50
N GLY A 36 2.51 -76.11 -21.95
CA GLY A 36 1.86 -75.20 -21.00
C GLY A 36 2.54 -75.23 -19.63
N PHE A 37 2.43 -74.12 -18.90
CA PHE A 37 3.08 -73.93 -17.59
C PHE A 37 2.06 -73.31 -16.61
N LEU A 38 1.71 -74.04 -15.54
CA LEU A 38 0.73 -73.59 -14.55
C LEU A 38 1.45 -73.10 -13.29
N ILE A 39 1.25 -71.83 -12.94
CA ILE A 39 1.81 -71.22 -11.72
C ILE A 39 0.75 -71.23 -10.62
N THR A 40 0.95 -72.04 -9.58
CA THR A 40 0.04 -72.13 -8.42
C THR A 40 0.77 -71.82 -7.10
N GLY A 41 0.01 -71.49 -6.04
CA GLY A 41 0.57 -71.22 -4.71
C GLY A 41 -0.29 -70.28 -3.86
N PRO A 42 -0.02 -70.12 -2.55
CA PRO A 42 -0.76 -69.22 -1.66
C PRO A 42 -0.63 -67.74 -2.06
N SER A 43 -1.53 -66.86 -1.60
CA SER A 43 -1.35 -65.42 -1.81
C SER A 43 -0.01 -64.93 -1.21
N GLY A 44 0.67 -64.01 -1.89
CA GLY A 44 2.01 -63.55 -1.47
C GLY A 44 3.19 -64.42 -1.91
N SER A 45 2.96 -65.58 -2.54
CA SER A 45 4.02 -66.50 -2.99
C SER A 45 4.82 -66.05 -4.24
N GLY A 46 4.74 -64.77 -4.65
CA GLY A 46 5.50 -64.25 -5.80
C GLY A 46 4.93 -64.55 -7.20
N LYS A 47 3.71 -65.09 -7.33
CA LYS A 47 3.09 -65.40 -8.64
C LYS A 47 2.91 -64.16 -9.52
N SER A 48 2.27 -63.11 -8.98
CA SER A 48 2.08 -61.85 -9.70
C SER A 48 3.41 -61.13 -9.96
N THR A 49 4.39 -61.28 -9.06
CA THR A 49 5.75 -60.74 -9.22
C THR A 49 6.45 -61.31 -10.45
N LEU A 50 6.27 -62.61 -10.72
CA LEU A 50 6.80 -63.28 -11.90
C LEU A 50 6.13 -62.78 -13.20
N LEU A 51 4.79 -62.64 -13.21
CA LEU A 51 4.08 -62.07 -14.36
C LEU A 51 4.48 -60.61 -14.62
N ASP A 52 4.60 -59.82 -13.55
CA ASP A 52 5.06 -58.43 -13.61
C ASP A 52 6.50 -58.33 -14.14
N ALA A 53 7.36 -59.33 -13.89
CA ALA A 53 8.70 -59.43 -14.48
C ALA A 53 8.63 -59.56 -16.00
N ILE A 54 7.77 -60.46 -16.50
CA ILE A 54 7.55 -60.66 -17.93
C ILE A 54 7.06 -59.35 -18.58
N SER A 55 6.09 -58.68 -17.95
CA SER A 55 5.58 -57.39 -18.41
C SER A 55 6.65 -56.29 -18.41
N ALA A 56 7.59 -56.29 -17.46
CA ALA A 56 8.66 -55.29 -17.40
C ALA A 56 9.62 -55.36 -18.60
N VAL A 57 9.72 -56.52 -19.28
CA VAL A 57 10.49 -56.68 -20.51
C VAL A 57 9.63 -56.38 -21.74
N LEU A 58 8.36 -56.80 -21.75
CA LEU A 58 7.50 -56.76 -22.93
C LEU A 58 6.67 -55.49 -23.11
N VAL A 59 6.68 -54.54 -22.16
CA VAL A 59 5.79 -53.36 -22.20
C VAL A 59 6.55 -52.05 -22.02
N PRO A 60 6.21 -50.98 -22.77
CA PRO A 60 6.79 -49.67 -22.55
C PRO A 60 6.62 -49.19 -21.10
N PRO A 61 7.68 -48.70 -20.43
CA PRO A 61 7.61 -48.27 -19.03
C PRO A 61 6.54 -47.20 -18.75
N THR A 62 6.20 -46.35 -19.72
CA THR A 62 5.15 -45.32 -19.61
C THR A 62 3.73 -45.90 -19.61
N LYS A 63 3.55 -47.09 -20.20
CA LYS A 63 2.26 -47.80 -20.32
C LYS A 63 2.20 -49.06 -19.44
N LEU A 64 3.27 -49.34 -18.69
CA LEU A 64 3.38 -50.49 -17.80
C LEU A 64 2.55 -50.27 -16.53
N SER A 65 1.53 -51.09 -16.36
CA SER A 65 0.75 -51.20 -15.12
C SER A 65 0.96 -52.58 -14.51
N PHE A 66 1.46 -52.64 -13.28
CA PHE A 66 1.66 -53.88 -12.53
C PHE A 66 0.35 -54.37 -11.88
N ASN A 67 0.24 -55.69 -11.70
CA ASN A 67 -0.95 -56.34 -11.15
C ASN A 67 -1.13 -56.03 -9.65
N ALA A 68 -1.95 -55.04 -9.32
CA ALA A 68 -2.33 -54.70 -7.95
C ALA A 68 -3.49 -55.59 -7.45
N ALA A 69 -3.18 -56.83 -7.04
CA ALA A 69 -4.14 -57.73 -6.39
C ALA A 69 -4.16 -57.63 -4.84
N ALA A 70 -3.50 -56.63 -4.26
CA ALA A 70 -3.64 -56.29 -2.84
C ALA A 70 -3.39 -54.78 -2.63
N GLN A 71 -4.42 -54.08 -2.16
CA GLN A 71 -4.42 -52.79 -1.43
C GLN A 71 -3.31 -51.77 -1.77
N GLY A 72 -3.69 -50.71 -2.51
CA GLY A 72 -3.08 -49.38 -2.43
C GLY A 72 -1.75 -49.18 -3.20
N ARG A 73 -1.74 -48.17 -4.09
CA ARG A 73 -0.60 -47.63 -4.85
C ARG A 73 0.77 -47.90 -4.19
N GLY A 74 1.62 -48.74 -4.79
CA GLY A 74 2.95 -49.05 -4.22
C GLY A 74 3.89 -49.97 -5.02
N ARG A 75 3.52 -50.41 -6.24
CA ARG A 75 4.37 -51.26 -7.09
C ARG A 75 4.90 -50.45 -8.26
N THR A 76 6.18 -50.10 -8.20
CA THR A 76 6.95 -49.40 -9.24
C THR A 76 8.18 -50.25 -9.57
N VAL A 77 8.82 -50.04 -10.73
CA VAL A 77 10.05 -50.77 -11.06
C VAL A 77 11.11 -50.64 -9.95
N PRO A 78 11.37 -49.45 -9.36
CA PRO A 78 12.28 -49.33 -8.20
C PRO A 78 11.87 -50.18 -6.99
N SER A 79 10.57 -50.34 -6.71
CA SER A 79 10.13 -51.16 -5.57
C SER A 79 10.29 -52.66 -5.82
N TYR A 80 10.21 -53.12 -7.08
CA TYR A 80 10.60 -54.48 -7.46
C TYR A 80 12.11 -54.69 -7.37
N VAL A 81 12.92 -53.76 -7.88
CA VAL A 81 14.39 -53.86 -7.83
C VAL A 81 14.92 -53.95 -6.39
N ARG A 82 14.33 -53.20 -5.45
CA ARG A 82 14.68 -53.27 -4.01
C ARG A 82 14.04 -54.43 -3.25
N GLY A 83 13.03 -55.10 -3.83
CA GLY A 83 12.30 -56.18 -3.20
C GLY A 83 11.44 -55.73 -2.01
N ALA A 84 10.48 -54.83 -2.23
CA ALA A 84 9.52 -54.43 -1.21
C ALA A 84 8.61 -55.61 -0.80
N TYR A 85 8.61 -56.01 0.48
CA TYR A 85 7.87 -57.20 0.95
C TYR A 85 6.94 -56.98 2.14
N ALA A 86 7.11 -55.90 2.92
CA ALA A 86 6.22 -55.57 4.04
C ALA A 86 6.13 -54.06 4.27
N ARG A 87 5.07 -53.58 4.93
CA ARG A 87 5.01 -52.23 5.53
C ARG A 87 5.12 -52.39 7.03
N GLY A 88 6.11 -51.76 7.66
CA GLY A 88 6.29 -51.78 9.11
C GLY A 88 6.19 -50.37 9.67
N SER A 89 5.63 -50.20 10.87
CA SER A 89 5.77 -48.96 11.62
C SER A 89 7.18 -48.90 12.22
N ASP A 90 7.87 -47.79 12.02
CA ASP A 90 9.08 -47.48 12.75
C ASP A 90 8.72 -47.08 14.20
N ALA A 91 9.48 -47.58 15.18
CA ALA A 91 9.12 -47.47 16.61
C ALA A 91 9.25 -46.03 17.15
N ASP A 92 10.09 -45.20 16.51
CA ASP A 92 10.36 -43.83 16.95
C ASP A 92 9.53 -42.76 16.22
N THR A 93 9.04 -43.03 15.01
CA THR A 93 8.43 -42.00 14.14
C THR A 93 6.97 -42.26 13.76
N ARG A 94 6.39 -43.44 14.07
CA ARG A 94 5.01 -43.85 13.68
C ARG A 94 4.70 -43.71 12.18
N GLU A 95 5.70 -43.49 11.32
CA GLU A 95 5.54 -43.48 9.86
C GLU A 95 5.51 -44.91 9.32
N LEU A 96 4.56 -45.19 8.41
CA LEU A 96 4.47 -46.45 7.68
C LEU A 96 5.53 -46.48 6.57
N ARG A 97 6.70 -47.07 6.82
CA ARG A 97 7.74 -47.25 5.79
C ARG A 97 7.73 -48.65 5.19
N ALA A 98 7.92 -48.73 3.87
CA ALA A 98 8.09 -50.00 3.17
C ALA A 98 9.45 -50.63 3.53
N ARG A 99 9.44 -51.89 3.96
CA ARG A 99 10.65 -52.69 4.19
C ARG A 99 11.08 -53.34 2.87
N TYR A 100 12.37 -53.23 2.57
CA TYR A 100 13.00 -53.72 1.35
C TYR A 100 13.93 -54.89 1.69
N LEU A 101 14.02 -55.89 0.80
CA LEU A 101 14.97 -57.00 0.94
C LEU A 101 16.41 -56.56 0.70
N ARG A 102 16.61 -55.54 -0.15
CA ARG A 102 17.93 -55.07 -0.57
C ARG A 102 18.12 -53.62 -0.20
N GLU A 103 18.99 -53.39 0.78
CA GLU A 103 19.37 -52.07 1.25
C GLU A 103 20.68 -51.63 0.56
N GLY A 104 20.68 -50.46 -0.07
CA GLY A 104 21.86 -49.91 -0.75
C GLY A 104 21.76 -49.85 -2.27
N ALA A 105 22.90 -49.81 -2.95
CA ALA A 105 22.96 -49.87 -4.41
C ALA A 105 22.77 -51.32 -4.86
N THR A 106 21.84 -51.56 -5.77
CA THR A 106 21.52 -52.92 -6.24
C THR A 106 21.18 -52.90 -7.73
N TRP A 107 21.42 -54.03 -8.38
CA TRP A 107 20.99 -54.27 -9.76
C TRP A 107 20.00 -55.43 -9.80
N SER A 108 19.21 -55.46 -10.87
CA SER A 108 18.23 -56.48 -11.17
C SER A 108 18.21 -56.75 -12.67
N ALA A 109 17.93 -57.98 -13.06
CA ALA A 109 17.75 -58.34 -14.46
C ALA A 109 16.57 -59.31 -14.60
N VAL A 110 15.82 -59.14 -15.68
CA VAL A 110 14.78 -60.09 -16.11
C VAL A 110 15.10 -60.52 -17.53
N GLY A 111 15.37 -61.80 -17.73
CA GLY A 111 15.64 -62.41 -19.03
C GLY A 111 14.48 -63.29 -19.48
N LEU A 112 14.05 -63.13 -20.72
CA LEU A 112 13.04 -63.95 -21.38
C LEU A 112 13.64 -64.58 -22.63
N THR A 113 13.82 -65.90 -22.62
CA THR A 113 14.27 -66.63 -23.82
C THR A 113 13.05 -67.15 -24.58
N MET A 114 12.96 -66.78 -25.84
CA MET A 114 11.97 -67.23 -26.80
C MET A 114 12.60 -68.19 -27.79
N THR A 115 11.90 -69.27 -28.11
CA THR A 115 12.31 -70.25 -29.13
C THR A 115 11.20 -70.46 -30.14
N THR A 116 11.55 -70.63 -31.41
CA THR A 116 10.61 -71.01 -32.47
C THR A 116 10.90 -72.45 -32.90
N ALA A 117 9.84 -73.24 -33.14
CA ALA A 117 10.00 -74.56 -33.77
C ALA A 117 9.98 -74.39 -35.30
N GLY A 118 11.14 -74.50 -35.94
CA GLY A 118 11.28 -74.42 -37.40
C GLY A 118 11.03 -75.78 -38.09
N PRO A 119 10.59 -75.80 -39.36
CA PRO A 119 10.71 -77.00 -40.19
C PRO A 119 12.19 -77.21 -40.55
N GLY A 120 12.83 -78.25 -40.00
CA GLY A 120 14.22 -78.62 -40.31
C GLY A 120 15.23 -78.55 -39.15
N ASP A 121 14.81 -78.74 -37.89
CA ASP A 121 15.69 -78.87 -36.70
C ASP A 121 16.55 -77.64 -36.32
N VAL A 122 16.37 -76.49 -36.98
CA VAL A 122 17.02 -75.24 -36.58
C VAL A 122 16.05 -74.36 -35.79
N ASP A 123 16.06 -74.51 -34.47
CA ASP A 123 15.33 -73.63 -33.54
C ASP A 123 16.02 -72.26 -33.49
N THR A 124 15.28 -71.18 -33.83
CA THR A 124 15.77 -69.82 -33.60
C THR A 124 15.55 -69.42 -32.15
N VAL A 125 16.60 -68.92 -31.51
CA VAL A 125 16.60 -68.51 -30.10
C VAL A 125 16.74 -67.00 -30.02
N THR A 126 15.94 -66.36 -29.17
CA THR A 126 16.06 -64.93 -28.88
C THR A 126 15.91 -64.69 -27.40
N THR A 127 16.90 -64.09 -26.75
CA THR A 127 16.84 -63.71 -25.35
C THR A 127 16.67 -62.19 -25.22
N LEU A 128 15.58 -61.79 -24.57
CA LEU A 128 15.22 -60.41 -24.28
C LEU A 128 15.54 -60.12 -22.82
N VAL A 129 16.26 -59.03 -22.52
CA VAL A 129 16.64 -58.70 -21.15
C VAL A 129 16.26 -57.27 -20.80
N ALA A 130 15.56 -57.08 -19.69
CA ALA A 130 15.45 -55.78 -19.02
C ALA A 130 16.44 -55.75 -17.85
N LEU A 131 17.35 -54.77 -17.89
CA LEU A 131 18.43 -54.58 -16.92
C LEU A 131 18.19 -53.28 -16.15
N PHE A 132 18.28 -53.35 -14.83
CA PHE A 132 18.04 -52.23 -13.93
C PHE A 132 19.19 -52.08 -12.94
N HIS A 133 19.61 -50.84 -12.69
CA HIS A 133 20.59 -50.50 -11.66
C HIS A 133 20.10 -49.30 -10.86
N LEU A 134 19.99 -49.46 -9.55
CA LEU A 134 19.52 -48.45 -8.63
C LEU A 134 20.66 -48.03 -7.70
N ARG A 135 20.95 -46.71 -7.67
CA ARG A 135 21.99 -46.14 -6.80
C ARG A 135 21.54 -46.12 -5.34
N ARG A 136 22.51 -46.18 -4.42
CA ARG A 136 22.26 -46.03 -2.97
C ARG A 136 21.52 -44.72 -2.70
N GLY A 137 20.40 -44.80 -1.97
CA GLY A 137 19.60 -43.63 -1.58
C GLY A 137 18.63 -43.08 -2.64
N SER A 138 18.70 -43.54 -3.90
CA SER A 138 17.77 -43.10 -4.96
C SER A 138 16.54 -44.00 -5.06
N ASN A 139 15.35 -43.40 -5.06
CA ASN A 139 14.08 -44.09 -5.35
C ASN A 139 13.65 -43.96 -6.83
N ASP A 140 14.48 -43.32 -7.65
CA ASP A 140 14.31 -43.25 -9.10
C ASP A 140 15.47 -43.97 -9.81
N LEU A 141 15.14 -44.69 -10.88
CA LEU A 141 16.11 -45.35 -11.77
C LEU A 141 16.82 -44.32 -12.66
N GLY A 142 16.21 -43.16 -12.91
CA GLY A 142 16.71 -42.18 -13.87
C GLY A 142 16.84 -42.76 -15.28
N GLU A 143 17.36 -41.98 -16.23
CA GLU A 143 17.52 -42.49 -17.60
C GLU A 143 18.65 -43.52 -17.75
N SER A 144 19.68 -43.45 -16.92
CA SER A 144 20.88 -44.31 -17.00
C SER A 144 20.81 -45.57 -16.15
N GLY A 145 19.79 -45.72 -15.31
CA GLY A 145 19.60 -46.90 -14.46
C GLY A 145 18.76 -48.01 -15.09
N ARG A 146 18.45 -47.92 -16.39
CA ARG A 146 17.74 -48.97 -17.14
C ARG A 146 18.35 -49.18 -18.52
N ALA A 147 18.32 -50.42 -18.98
CA ALA A 147 18.68 -50.80 -20.34
C ALA A 147 17.87 -52.01 -20.80
N PHE A 148 17.62 -52.11 -22.10
CA PHE A 148 16.97 -53.24 -22.72
C PHE A 148 17.90 -53.85 -23.76
N LEU A 149 18.05 -55.17 -23.69
CA LEU A 149 19.01 -55.94 -24.50
C LEU A 149 18.28 -57.03 -25.29
N LEU A 150 18.75 -57.30 -26.50
CA LEU A 150 18.30 -58.43 -27.32
C LEU A 150 19.52 -59.23 -27.79
N PHE A 151 19.47 -60.54 -27.58
CA PHE A 151 20.48 -61.51 -27.99
C PHE A 151 19.85 -62.58 -28.87
N ASP A 152 20.56 -63.01 -29.92
CA ASP A 152 20.11 -64.08 -30.84
C ASP A 152 20.57 -65.49 -30.41
N HIS A 153 20.88 -65.67 -29.13
CA HIS A 153 21.31 -66.93 -28.54
C HIS A 153 20.79 -67.08 -27.10
N HIS A 154 21.01 -68.24 -26.50
CA HIS A 154 20.80 -68.46 -25.07
C HIS A 154 21.80 -67.64 -24.27
N LEU A 155 21.32 -66.81 -23.35
CA LEU A 155 22.18 -66.04 -22.44
C LEU A 155 21.91 -66.47 -20.99
N ASP A 156 22.96 -66.61 -20.19
CA ASP A 156 22.83 -66.60 -18.74
C ASP A 156 22.88 -65.15 -18.22
N ILE A 157 21.77 -64.65 -17.67
CA ILE A 157 21.71 -63.25 -17.21
C ILE A 157 22.68 -62.94 -16.06
N THR A 158 23.23 -63.95 -15.38
CA THR A 158 24.26 -63.75 -14.34
C THR A 158 25.57 -63.22 -14.91
N GLU A 159 25.87 -63.51 -16.19
CA GLU A 159 27.05 -62.98 -16.88
C GLU A 159 27.02 -61.45 -17.01
N LEU A 160 25.83 -60.85 -17.00
CA LEU A 160 25.66 -59.39 -17.04
C LEU A 160 26.15 -58.68 -15.78
N ARG A 161 26.44 -59.42 -14.69
CA ARG A 161 27.02 -58.86 -13.46
C ARG A 161 28.29 -58.05 -13.73
N GLN A 162 29.12 -58.51 -14.67
CA GLN A 162 30.39 -57.87 -15.02
C GLN A 162 30.23 -56.47 -15.62
N VAL A 163 29.03 -56.12 -16.12
CA VAL A 163 28.77 -54.84 -16.79
C VAL A 163 27.77 -53.94 -16.05
N VAL A 164 27.24 -54.35 -14.89
CA VAL A 164 26.18 -53.62 -14.19
C VAL A 164 26.45 -53.35 -12.70
N THR A 165 27.49 -53.93 -12.11
CA THR A 165 27.73 -53.89 -10.65
C THR A 165 27.87 -52.47 -10.08
N GLU A 166 28.45 -51.53 -10.83
CA GLU A 166 28.63 -50.12 -10.42
C GLU A 166 27.73 -49.15 -11.24
N GLY A 167 26.79 -49.70 -11.98
CA GLY A 167 26.03 -49.02 -13.03
C GLY A 167 26.18 -49.70 -14.38
N ILE A 168 25.25 -49.42 -15.30
CA ILE A 168 25.24 -50.05 -16.62
C ILE A 168 26.38 -49.49 -17.48
N ASN A 169 27.46 -50.27 -17.64
CA ASN A 169 28.63 -49.91 -18.43
C ASN A 169 28.45 -50.35 -19.90
N VAL A 170 27.99 -49.41 -20.72
CA VAL A 170 27.70 -49.64 -22.15
C VAL A 170 28.96 -50.05 -22.94
N ARG A 171 30.13 -49.49 -22.60
CA ARG A 171 31.38 -49.79 -23.30
C ARG A 171 31.84 -51.22 -23.05
N ALA A 172 31.74 -51.68 -21.81
CA ALA A 172 32.02 -53.07 -21.45
C ALA A 172 31.01 -54.03 -22.08
N LEU A 173 29.72 -53.67 -22.08
CA LEU A 173 28.65 -54.47 -22.69
C LEU A 173 28.89 -54.69 -24.19
N LYS A 174 29.20 -53.63 -24.95
CA LYS A 174 29.52 -53.73 -26.40
C LYS A 174 30.81 -54.51 -26.68
N LYS A 175 31.74 -54.57 -25.73
CA LYS A 175 32.99 -55.33 -25.87
C LYS A 175 32.77 -56.82 -25.65
N CYS A 176 31.98 -57.19 -24.63
CA CYS A 176 31.67 -58.59 -24.30
C CYS A 176 30.66 -59.19 -25.28
N TRP A 177 29.68 -58.41 -25.73
CA TRP A 177 28.65 -58.84 -26.68
C TRP A 177 28.50 -57.81 -27.81
N PRO A 178 29.37 -57.85 -28.84
CA PRO A 178 29.32 -56.91 -29.96
C PRO A 178 28.03 -57.03 -30.79
N ASP A 179 27.48 -58.24 -30.89
CA ASP A 179 26.30 -58.54 -31.68
C ASP A 179 24.97 -58.31 -30.93
N ALA A 180 25.04 -57.97 -29.64
CA ALA A 180 23.84 -57.72 -28.83
C ALA A 180 23.27 -56.32 -29.07
N LEU A 181 21.94 -56.23 -29.22
CA LEU A 181 21.28 -54.95 -29.41
C LEU A 181 21.04 -54.27 -28.06
N TYR A 182 21.82 -53.23 -27.78
CA TYR A 182 21.66 -52.37 -26.61
C TYR A 182 20.75 -51.18 -26.92
N ASN A 183 19.75 -50.94 -26.07
CA ASN A 183 18.92 -49.73 -26.11
C ASN A 183 18.71 -49.14 -24.71
N LYS A 184 19.01 -47.85 -24.56
CA LYS A 184 18.70 -47.08 -23.33
C LYS A 184 17.21 -46.76 -23.22
N SER A 185 16.55 -46.56 -24.37
CA SER A 185 15.14 -46.14 -24.47
C SER A 185 14.27 -47.28 -24.98
N TYR A 186 13.10 -47.46 -24.36
CA TYR A 186 12.19 -48.55 -24.70
C TYR A 186 11.63 -48.47 -26.14
N PRO A 187 11.21 -47.32 -26.71
CA PRO A 187 10.66 -47.27 -28.07
C PRO A 187 11.54 -47.93 -29.14
N GLN A 188 12.86 -47.73 -29.11
CA GLN A 188 13.81 -48.36 -30.04
C GLN A 188 13.94 -49.86 -29.80
N PHE A 189 13.98 -50.29 -28.54
CA PHE A 189 13.95 -51.70 -28.18
C PHE A 189 12.65 -52.38 -28.61
N GLY A 190 11.51 -51.75 -28.32
CA GLY A 190 10.16 -52.21 -28.64
C GLY A 190 9.96 -52.39 -30.13
N GLN A 191 10.44 -51.46 -30.97
CA GLN A 191 10.41 -51.63 -32.42
C GLN A 191 11.15 -52.88 -32.88
N ARG A 192 12.37 -53.13 -32.36
CA ARG A 192 13.16 -54.32 -32.71
C ARG A 192 12.58 -55.60 -32.14
N LEU A 193 12.05 -55.56 -30.91
CA LEU A 193 11.32 -56.66 -30.29
C LEU A 193 10.11 -57.05 -31.12
N ARG A 194 9.32 -56.07 -31.58
CA ARG A 194 8.14 -56.31 -32.43
C ARG A 194 8.54 -56.90 -33.78
N ALA A 195 9.55 -56.33 -34.44
CA ALA A 195 10.07 -56.85 -35.70
C ALA A 195 10.60 -58.29 -35.55
N ARG A 196 11.27 -58.60 -34.43
CA ARG A 196 11.83 -59.93 -34.16
C ARG A 196 10.76 -60.97 -33.82
N LEU A 197 9.73 -60.60 -33.07
CA LEU A 197 8.65 -61.50 -32.65
C LEU A 197 7.47 -61.55 -33.63
N GLY A 198 7.48 -60.74 -34.69
CA GLY A 198 6.39 -60.65 -35.66
C GLY A 198 5.13 -59.95 -35.14
N ILE A 199 5.28 -58.98 -34.24
CA ILE A 199 4.17 -58.17 -33.71
C ILE A 199 3.96 -56.95 -34.61
N ALA A 200 2.74 -56.76 -35.13
CA ALA A 200 2.44 -55.74 -36.14
C ALA A 200 2.71 -54.31 -35.67
N ASP A 201 2.24 -53.95 -34.47
CA ASP A 201 2.34 -52.59 -33.94
C ASP A 201 2.43 -52.57 -32.40
N GLU A 202 2.57 -51.37 -31.83
CA GLU A 202 2.66 -51.20 -30.37
C GLU A 202 1.32 -51.48 -29.66
N ASN A 203 0.17 -51.26 -30.30
CA ASN A 203 -1.14 -51.55 -29.72
C ASN A 203 -1.34 -53.07 -29.57
N ALA A 204 -0.93 -53.88 -30.54
CA ALA A 204 -0.90 -55.33 -30.48
C ALA A 204 0.00 -55.84 -29.33
N GLN A 205 1.15 -55.20 -29.12
CA GLN A 205 2.04 -55.48 -27.98
C GLN A 205 1.37 -55.14 -26.64
N LEU A 206 0.64 -54.02 -26.56
CA LEU A 206 -0.09 -53.61 -25.35
C LEU A 206 -1.30 -54.50 -25.05
N LEU A 207 -1.96 -54.99 -26.10
CA LEU A 207 -3.06 -55.93 -25.99
C LEU A 207 -2.61 -57.25 -25.37
N LEU A 208 -1.41 -57.74 -25.71
CA LEU A 208 -0.80 -58.92 -25.09
C LEU A 208 -0.60 -58.72 -23.57
N HIS A 209 -0.08 -57.56 -23.15
CA HIS A 209 0.04 -57.22 -21.72
C HIS A 209 -1.31 -57.22 -21.00
N ARG A 210 -2.32 -56.64 -21.64
CA ARG A 210 -3.67 -56.56 -21.07
C ARG A 210 -4.32 -57.94 -20.97
N ALA A 211 -4.04 -58.85 -21.91
CA ALA A 211 -4.48 -60.25 -21.85
C ALA A 211 -3.76 -61.04 -20.74
N MET A 212 -2.48 -60.75 -20.46
CA MET A 212 -1.75 -61.37 -19.34
C MET A 212 -2.15 -60.79 -17.98
N SER A 213 -2.68 -59.57 -17.94
CA SER A 213 -3.13 -58.87 -16.74
C SER A 213 -4.57 -59.25 -16.40
N ALA A 214 -4.78 -60.12 -15.41
CA ALA A 214 -6.08 -60.65 -14.98
C ALA A 214 -7.06 -59.63 -14.35
N LYS A 215 -6.88 -58.32 -14.57
CA LYS A 215 -7.85 -57.29 -14.18
C LYS A 215 -9.00 -57.29 -15.17
N GLY A 216 -10.23 -57.36 -14.65
CA GLY A 216 -11.45 -57.30 -15.45
C GLY A 216 -11.40 -56.17 -16.47
N LEU A 217 -11.76 -56.50 -17.72
CA LEU A 217 -11.94 -55.51 -18.76
C LEU A 217 -13.19 -54.70 -18.38
N ASP A 218 -13.00 -53.57 -17.68
CA ASP A 218 -14.11 -52.73 -17.19
C ASP A 218 -15.01 -52.16 -18.32
N SER A 219 -14.55 -52.17 -19.57
CA SER A 219 -15.34 -51.81 -20.75
C SER A 219 -14.73 -52.38 -22.03
N LEU A 220 -15.52 -53.16 -22.77
CA LEU A 220 -15.14 -53.69 -24.08
C LEU A 220 -14.97 -52.57 -25.12
N ASP A 221 -15.82 -51.54 -25.07
CA ASP A 221 -15.81 -50.43 -26.03
C ASP A 221 -14.52 -49.61 -25.98
N ARG A 222 -13.97 -49.38 -24.78
CA ARG A 222 -12.66 -48.74 -24.63
C ARG A 222 -11.53 -49.59 -25.19
N LEU A 223 -11.60 -50.91 -25.05
CA LEU A 223 -10.60 -51.81 -25.64
C LEU A 223 -10.59 -51.66 -27.16
N PHE A 224 -11.76 -51.67 -27.80
CA PHE A 224 -11.85 -51.50 -29.25
C PHE A 224 -11.40 -50.12 -29.71
N ARG A 225 -11.87 -49.05 -29.06
CA ARG A 225 -11.57 -47.68 -29.47
C ARG A 225 -10.10 -47.31 -29.29
N ASP A 226 -9.48 -47.72 -28.19
CA ASP A 226 -8.14 -47.27 -27.84
C ASP A 226 -7.03 -48.17 -28.41
N TYR A 227 -7.34 -49.43 -28.77
CA TYR A 227 -6.32 -50.43 -29.15
C TYR A 227 -6.60 -51.20 -30.44
N MET A 228 -7.82 -51.16 -31.00
CA MET A 228 -8.14 -51.89 -32.24
C MET A 228 -8.53 -50.97 -33.41
N LEU A 229 -8.80 -49.69 -33.15
CA LEU A 229 -9.11 -48.70 -34.19
C LEU A 229 -7.94 -47.72 -34.34
N ASP A 230 -7.58 -47.43 -35.58
CA ASP A 230 -6.57 -46.43 -35.90
C ASP A 230 -7.16 -45.01 -35.84
N GLU A 231 -6.38 -44.03 -35.36
CA GLU A 231 -6.80 -42.62 -35.34
C GLU A 231 -6.83 -42.05 -36.78
N PRO A 232 -7.94 -41.41 -37.22
CA PRO A 232 -8.01 -40.79 -38.54
C PRO A 232 -7.06 -39.59 -38.70
N GLU A 233 -6.44 -39.46 -39.88
CA GLU A 233 -5.52 -38.35 -40.20
C GLU A 233 -6.16 -36.94 -40.13
N THR A 234 -7.49 -36.84 -40.24
CA THR A 234 -8.25 -35.59 -40.14
C THR A 234 -8.06 -34.86 -38.82
N PHE A 235 -7.80 -35.58 -37.72
CA PHE A 235 -7.51 -34.95 -36.42
C PHE A 235 -6.16 -34.24 -36.41
N ALA A 236 -5.17 -34.75 -37.14
CA ALA A 236 -3.87 -34.09 -37.28
C ALA A 236 -3.99 -32.80 -38.09
N GLU A 237 -4.80 -32.79 -39.16
CA GLU A 237 -5.08 -31.57 -39.94
C GLU A 237 -5.82 -30.50 -39.12
N ALA A 238 -6.81 -30.89 -38.32
CA ALA A 238 -7.52 -29.96 -37.45
C ALA A 238 -6.59 -29.33 -36.40
N ARG A 239 -5.67 -30.11 -35.81
CA ARG A 239 -4.66 -29.59 -34.88
C ARG A 239 -3.74 -28.57 -35.55
N ARG A 240 -3.24 -28.86 -36.75
CA ARG A 240 -2.41 -27.93 -37.53
C ARG A 240 -3.11 -26.61 -37.85
N ALA A 241 -4.40 -26.66 -38.22
CA ALA A 241 -5.16 -25.45 -38.50
C ALA A 241 -5.36 -24.56 -37.26
N VAL A 242 -5.59 -25.18 -36.10
CA VAL A 242 -5.73 -24.46 -34.82
C VAL A 242 -4.40 -23.83 -34.40
N GLU A 243 -3.29 -24.57 -34.51
CA GLU A 243 -1.95 -24.05 -34.24
C GLU A 243 -1.60 -22.86 -35.14
N PHE A 244 -1.83 -22.98 -36.45
CA PHE A 244 -1.58 -21.90 -37.40
C PHE A 244 -2.41 -20.64 -37.11
N PHE A 245 -3.67 -20.78 -36.70
CA PHE A 245 -4.50 -19.65 -36.30
C PHE A 245 -4.00 -18.99 -35.02
N ALA A 246 -3.58 -19.79 -34.03
CA ALA A 246 -3.04 -19.28 -32.78
C ALA A 246 -1.75 -18.47 -33.01
N ASP A 247 -0.85 -18.96 -33.88
CA ASP A 247 0.38 -18.26 -34.26
C ASP A 247 0.07 -16.92 -34.96
N LEU A 248 -0.94 -16.89 -35.84
CA LEU A 248 -1.34 -15.68 -36.56
C LEU A 248 -2.00 -14.64 -35.64
N ASP A 249 -2.87 -15.07 -34.73
CA ASP A 249 -3.51 -14.20 -33.72
C ASP A 249 -2.47 -13.61 -32.77
N GLU A 250 -1.48 -14.40 -32.33
CA GLU A 250 -0.39 -13.90 -31.50
C GLU A 250 0.47 -12.85 -32.24
N ALA A 251 0.83 -13.12 -33.50
CA ALA A 251 1.57 -12.16 -34.32
C ALA A 251 0.78 -10.86 -34.52
N HIS A 252 -0.52 -10.96 -34.79
CA HIS A 252 -1.40 -9.79 -34.95
C HIS A 252 -1.48 -8.96 -33.67
N ARG A 253 -1.69 -9.60 -32.51
CA ARG A 253 -1.72 -8.92 -31.21
C ARG A 253 -0.42 -8.19 -30.89
N ARG A 254 0.73 -8.79 -31.17
CA ARG A 254 2.05 -8.14 -30.98
C ARG A 254 2.18 -6.89 -31.84
N VAL A 255 1.73 -6.92 -33.09
CA VAL A 255 1.76 -5.75 -33.99
C VAL A 255 0.84 -4.64 -33.50
N VAL A 256 -0.39 -4.98 -33.06
CA VAL A 256 -1.33 -4.00 -32.50
C VAL A 256 -0.76 -3.37 -31.23
N GLN A 257 -0.26 -4.18 -30.30
CA GLN A 257 0.34 -3.71 -29.05
C GLN A 257 1.55 -2.79 -29.32
N THR A 258 2.40 -3.15 -30.28
CA THR A 258 3.56 -2.32 -30.65
C THR A 258 3.12 -0.98 -31.23
N ARG A 259 2.06 -0.95 -32.05
CA ARG A 259 1.49 0.30 -32.58
C ARG A 259 0.94 1.18 -31.47
N GLU A 260 0.17 0.61 -30.54
CA GLU A 260 -0.36 1.34 -29.38
C GLU A 260 0.76 1.90 -28.49
N GLN A 261 1.82 1.13 -28.26
CA GLN A 261 3.01 1.60 -27.53
C GLN A 261 3.67 2.78 -28.23
N ILE A 262 3.89 2.70 -29.55
CA ILE A 262 4.45 3.82 -30.32
C ILE A 262 3.54 5.05 -30.17
N THR A 263 2.24 4.93 -30.46
CA THR A 263 1.28 6.04 -30.36
C THR A 263 1.23 6.67 -28.96
N THR A 264 1.35 5.86 -27.91
CA THR A 264 1.33 6.34 -26.52
C THR A 264 2.64 7.05 -26.14
N LEU A 265 3.78 6.60 -26.67
CA LEU A 265 5.10 7.13 -26.32
C LEU A 265 5.53 8.31 -27.20
N THR A 266 5.03 8.43 -28.45
CA THR A 266 5.39 9.53 -29.36
C THR A 266 5.22 10.93 -28.74
N PRO A 267 4.12 11.25 -28.01
CA PRO A 267 3.98 12.57 -27.38
C PRO A 267 5.03 12.89 -26.31
N LEU A 268 5.70 11.87 -25.74
CA LEU A 268 6.71 12.09 -24.70
C LEU A 268 7.99 12.74 -25.24
N GLU A 269 8.31 12.54 -26.52
CA GLU A 269 9.50 13.16 -27.14
C GLU A 269 9.35 14.69 -27.21
N GLU A 270 8.19 15.16 -27.64
CA GLU A 270 7.85 16.59 -27.68
C GLU A 270 7.84 17.18 -26.25
N LEU A 271 7.17 16.51 -25.31
CA LEU A 271 7.12 16.96 -23.91
C LEU A 271 8.49 17.00 -23.24
N THR A 272 9.37 16.04 -23.55
CA THR A 272 10.76 16.03 -23.04
C THR A 272 11.56 17.19 -23.60
N THR A 273 11.40 17.47 -24.90
CA THR A 273 12.04 18.62 -25.56
C THR A 273 11.55 19.95 -24.97
N THR A 274 10.24 20.10 -24.74
CA THR A 274 9.67 21.28 -24.08
C THR A 274 10.20 21.45 -22.65
N ARG A 275 10.25 20.36 -21.87
CA ARG A 275 10.80 20.38 -20.51
C ARG A 275 12.26 20.79 -20.50
N ASP A 276 13.07 20.25 -21.41
CA ASP A 276 14.50 20.52 -21.46
C ASP A 276 14.81 21.95 -21.95
N HIS A 277 13.97 22.50 -22.83
CA HIS A 277 13.96 23.93 -23.14
C HIS A 277 13.61 24.77 -21.91
N ALA A 278 12.47 24.52 -21.27
CA ALA A 278 12.03 25.29 -20.10
C ALA A 278 13.06 25.23 -18.94
N ASN A 279 13.71 24.09 -18.73
CA ASN A 279 14.76 23.94 -17.74
C ASN A 279 16.03 24.74 -18.08
N ARG A 280 16.40 24.83 -19.37
CA ARG A 280 17.50 25.69 -19.81
C ARG A 280 17.14 27.17 -19.61
N ASP A 281 15.97 27.58 -20.08
CA ASP A 281 15.48 28.95 -19.93
C ASP A 281 15.42 29.35 -18.43
N THR A 282 14.95 28.45 -17.56
CA THR A 282 14.91 28.70 -16.10
C THR A 282 16.31 28.86 -15.50
N ARG A 283 17.29 28.07 -15.95
CA ARG A 283 18.68 28.21 -15.48
C ARG A 283 19.29 29.52 -15.98
N GLU A 284 19.14 29.84 -17.27
CA GLU A 284 19.64 31.07 -17.87
C GLU A 284 19.02 32.30 -17.18
N LEU A 285 17.69 32.33 -17.01
CA LEU A 285 17.01 33.40 -16.27
C LEU A 285 17.42 33.46 -14.80
N GLY A 286 17.68 32.32 -14.15
CA GLY A 286 18.18 32.28 -12.79
C GLY A 286 19.60 32.85 -12.66
N GLU A 287 20.47 32.56 -13.63
CA GLU A 287 21.83 33.14 -13.71
C GLU A 287 21.79 34.63 -14.02
N GLU A 288 20.92 35.07 -14.93
CA GLU A 288 20.68 36.49 -15.24
C GLU A 288 20.13 37.24 -14.02
N GLN A 289 19.17 36.65 -13.30
CA GLN A 289 18.60 37.23 -12.09
C GLN A 289 19.66 37.34 -10.99
N ALA A 290 20.47 36.31 -10.77
CA ALA A 290 21.58 36.36 -9.81
C ALA A 290 22.63 37.42 -10.21
N ALA A 291 22.90 37.59 -11.52
CA ALA A 291 23.78 38.63 -12.02
C ALA A 291 23.18 40.04 -11.83
N LEU A 292 21.86 40.20 -12.04
CA LEU A 292 21.14 41.44 -11.77
C LEU A 292 21.10 41.76 -10.28
N ASP A 293 20.87 40.79 -9.41
CA ASP A 293 20.91 40.95 -7.95
C ASP A 293 22.31 41.36 -7.49
N GLY A 294 23.36 40.74 -8.05
CA GLY A 294 24.74 41.13 -7.81
C GLY A 294 25.07 42.54 -8.31
N LEU A 295 24.54 42.93 -9.47
CA LEU A 295 24.69 44.28 -10.02
C LEU A 295 23.93 45.32 -9.19
N ALA A 296 22.72 44.99 -8.76
CA ALA A 296 21.90 45.83 -7.87
C ALA A 296 22.58 46.01 -6.51
N ALA A 297 23.12 44.94 -5.93
CA ALA A 297 23.90 45.02 -4.70
C ALA A 297 25.16 45.89 -4.86
N TYR A 298 25.83 45.82 -6.03
CA TYR A 298 26.97 46.68 -6.33
C TYR A 298 26.57 48.16 -6.45
N PHE A 299 25.49 48.47 -7.17
CA PHE A 299 24.96 49.83 -7.28
C PHE A 299 24.45 50.36 -5.94
N GLU A 300 23.77 49.53 -5.14
CA GLU A 300 23.35 49.90 -3.78
C GLU A 300 24.55 50.19 -2.89
N LEU A 301 25.63 49.41 -3.00
CA LEU A 301 26.86 49.64 -2.23
C LEU A 301 27.56 50.94 -2.66
N ASP A 302 27.61 51.24 -3.96
CA ASP A 302 28.17 52.49 -4.48
C ASP A 302 27.35 53.71 -4.03
N LEU A 303 26.02 53.61 -4.13
CA LEU A 303 25.10 54.64 -3.67
C LEU A 303 25.18 54.83 -2.15
N ALA A 304 25.26 53.74 -1.38
CA ALA A 304 25.40 53.78 0.07
C ALA A 304 26.74 54.40 0.50
N ARG A 305 27.83 54.21 -0.25
CA ARG A 305 29.10 54.93 -0.01
C ARG A 305 28.96 56.43 -0.27
N GLY A 306 28.21 56.82 -1.30
CA GLY A 306 27.82 58.20 -1.53
C GLY A 306 27.05 58.77 -0.34
N TRP A 307 26.02 58.08 0.11
CA TRP A 307 25.23 58.45 1.28
C TRP A 307 26.05 58.48 2.57
N HIS A 308 27.05 57.63 2.74
CA HIS A 308 27.94 57.68 3.89
C HIS A 308 28.77 58.96 3.88
N THR A 309 29.29 59.35 2.72
CA THR A 309 30.03 60.61 2.56
C THR A 309 29.12 61.81 2.85
N ASP A 310 27.87 61.77 2.37
CA ASP A 310 26.88 62.81 2.63
C ASP A 310 26.44 62.85 4.09
N ALA A 311 26.25 61.68 4.73
CA ALA A 311 25.88 61.54 6.14
C ALA A 311 27.00 62.03 7.07
N ASP A 312 28.27 61.70 6.76
CA ASP A 312 29.43 62.18 7.50
C ASP A 312 29.58 63.71 7.35
N ALA A 313 29.36 64.25 6.15
CA ALA A 313 29.35 65.70 5.93
C ALA A 313 28.19 66.38 6.69
N ALA A 314 27.00 65.77 6.70
CA ALA A 314 25.85 66.25 7.45
C ALA A 314 26.10 66.21 8.96
N HIS A 315 26.71 65.15 9.49
CA HIS A 315 27.10 65.01 10.89
C HIS A 315 28.14 66.07 11.29
N ALA A 316 29.19 66.26 10.48
CA ALA A 316 30.21 67.29 10.72
C ALA A 316 29.62 68.71 10.71
N ASN A 317 28.69 68.98 9.79
CA ASN A 317 27.96 70.25 9.74
C ASN A 317 27.03 70.43 10.96
N ALA A 318 26.30 69.38 11.36
CA ALA A 318 25.44 69.39 12.53
C ALA A 318 26.25 69.60 13.83
N ALA A 319 27.42 68.97 13.95
CA ALA A 319 28.32 69.14 15.08
C ALA A 319 28.89 70.57 15.15
N THR A 320 29.15 71.19 14.00
CA THR A 320 29.58 72.60 13.94
C THR A 320 28.46 73.54 14.35
N ARG A 321 27.22 73.30 13.87
CA ARG A 321 26.03 74.08 14.24
C ARG A 321 25.68 73.92 15.71
N GLU A 322 25.75 72.71 16.27
CA GLU A 322 25.52 72.45 17.69
C GLU A 322 26.50 73.26 18.55
N ARG A 323 27.80 73.26 18.23
CA ARG A 323 28.79 74.06 18.97
C ARG A 323 28.50 75.56 18.90
N GLN A 324 28.10 76.06 17.73
CA GLN A 324 27.73 77.47 17.54
C GLN A 324 26.48 77.84 18.32
N SER A 325 25.41 77.04 18.22
CA SER A 325 24.17 77.22 18.97
C SER A 325 24.39 77.06 20.48
N HIS A 326 25.25 76.15 20.92
CA HIS A 326 25.59 75.97 22.33
C HIS A 326 26.33 77.20 22.90
N ALA A 327 27.25 77.79 22.13
CA ALA A 327 27.91 79.03 22.49
C ALA A 327 26.92 80.21 22.56
N ALA A 328 26.03 80.31 21.58
CA ALA A 328 24.96 81.32 21.54
C ALA A 328 23.97 81.15 22.72
N HIS A 329 23.55 79.92 23.01
CA HIS A 329 22.72 79.59 24.17
C HIS A 329 23.40 79.99 25.48
N LYS A 330 24.68 79.67 25.68
CA LYS A 330 25.43 80.13 26.86
C LYS A 330 25.50 81.64 26.98
N HIS A 331 25.64 82.35 25.86
CA HIS A 331 25.66 83.82 25.85
C HIS A 331 24.29 84.42 26.15
N ALA A 332 23.23 83.89 25.54
CA ALA A 332 21.85 84.32 25.76
C ALA A 332 21.36 83.98 27.17
N ALA A 333 21.74 82.82 27.73
CA ALA A 333 21.45 82.44 29.10
C ALA A 333 22.20 83.33 30.12
N ALA A 334 23.43 83.77 29.82
CA ALA A 334 24.14 84.75 30.64
C ALA A 334 23.47 86.14 30.57
N ALA A 335 23.08 86.59 29.38
CA ALA A 335 22.38 87.85 29.17
C ALA A 335 20.97 87.84 29.82
N LEU A 336 20.24 86.72 29.73
CA LEU A 336 18.99 86.51 30.44
C LEU A 336 19.21 86.55 31.94
N LYS A 337 20.22 85.86 32.48
CA LYS A 337 20.54 85.89 33.91
C LYS A 337 20.90 87.30 34.41
N ASP A 338 21.54 88.12 33.60
CA ASP A 338 21.88 89.50 33.93
C ASP A 338 20.67 90.45 33.79
N ALA A 339 19.79 90.24 32.80
CA ALA A 339 18.53 90.97 32.67
C ALA A 339 17.51 90.57 33.76
N GLU A 340 17.44 89.28 34.09
CA GLU A 340 16.66 88.74 35.21
C GLU A 340 17.17 89.27 36.52
N ARG A 341 18.49 89.36 36.77
CA ARG A 341 19.02 90.06 37.96
C ARG A 341 18.63 91.53 38.04
N ALA A 342 18.51 92.22 36.90
CA ALA A 342 18.06 93.61 36.85
C ALA A 342 16.53 93.76 37.08
N ARG A 343 15.74 92.77 36.65
CA ARG A 343 14.27 92.70 36.87
C ARG A 343 13.90 92.13 38.25
N ASP A 344 14.68 91.19 38.77
CA ASP A 344 14.49 90.45 40.04
C ASP A 344 14.60 91.36 41.28
N GLY A 345 14.86 92.66 41.10
CA GLY A 345 14.54 93.68 42.09
C GLY A 345 13.03 93.85 42.35
N ASN A 346 12.15 93.20 41.56
CA ASN A 346 10.69 93.27 41.67
C ASN A 346 10.04 91.87 41.73
N GLN A 347 9.64 91.46 42.93
CA GLN A 347 9.18 90.11 43.29
C GLN A 347 7.93 89.64 42.52
N SER A 348 6.96 90.53 42.25
CA SER A 348 5.63 90.15 41.73
C SER A 348 5.62 89.72 40.25
N LEU A 349 6.63 90.10 39.48
CA LEU A 349 6.71 89.90 38.03
C LEU A 349 7.28 88.53 37.66
N ARG A 350 8.19 88.03 38.50
CA ARG A 350 8.79 86.69 38.39
C ARG A 350 7.75 85.59 38.58
N GLU A 351 6.91 85.73 39.59
CA GLU A 351 5.92 84.73 39.98
C GLU A 351 4.89 84.45 38.87
N LEU A 352 4.45 85.48 38.13
CA LEU A 352 3.48 85.31 37.04
C LEU A 352 4.08 84.75 35.75
N THR A 353 5.37 85.00 35.48
CA THR A 353 6.02 84.48 34.26
C THR A 353 6.37 83.00 34.37
N ASP A 354 6.74 82.54 35.56
CA ASP A 354 6.96 81.11 35.84
C ASP A 354 5.63 80.34 35.83
N ALA A 355 4.55 80.95 36.33
CA ALA A 355 3.21 80.38 36.26
C ALA A 355 2.72 80.14 34.82
N LEU A 356 3.07 81.01 33.86
CA LEU A 356 2.70 80.84 32.45
C LEU A 356 3.41 79.65 31.80
N GLY A 357 4.69 79.43 32.13
CA GLY A 357 5.46 78.28 31.66
C GLY A 357 4.87 76.96 32.14
N HIS A 358 4.52 76.87 33.42
CA HIS A 358 3.85 75.69 33.99
C HIS A 358 2.47 75.43 33.37
N ALA A 359 1.72 76.48 33.00
CA ALA A 359 0.44 76.33 32.32
C ALA A 359 0.58 75.78 30.90
N ALA A 360 1.62 76.16 30.15
CA ALA A 360 1.89 75.63 28.81
C ALA A 360 2.29 74.14 28.83
N GLU A 361 3.16 73.73 29.75
CA GLU A 361 3.52 72.32 29.92
C GLU A 361 2.30 71.45 30.27
N ARG A 362 1.33 72.01 31.01
CA ARG A 362 0.09 71.30 31.34
C ARG A 362 -0.72 70.98 30.08
N VAL A 363 -0.82 71.90 29.12
CA VAL A 363 -1.56 71.69 27.86
C VAL A 363 -0.93 70.56 27.04
N GLU A 364 0.40 70.53 26.91
CA GLU A 364 1.11 69.47 26.17
C GLU A 364 0.94 68.08 26.81
N ARG A 365 0.97 68.00 28.15
CA ARG A 365 0.68 66.76 28.89
C ARG A 365 -0.73 66.26 28.60
N VAL A 366 -1.73 67.15 28.60
CA VAL A 366 -3.12 66.80 28.31
C VAL A 366 -3.28 66.27 26.89
N VAL A 367 -2.66 66.90 25.88
CA VAL A 367 -2.69 66.42 24.48
C VAL A 367 -2.09 65.01 24.36
N THR A 368 -0.95 64.77 25.04
CA THR A 368 -0.30 63.45 25.04
C THR A 368 -1.19 62.38 25.66
N GLN A 369 -1.88 62.70 26.77
CA GLN A 369 -2.80 61.75 27.41
C GLN A 369 -4.04 61.48 26.57
N ARG A 370 -4.59 62.48 25.88
CA ARG A 370 -5.70 62.29 24.93
C ARG A 370 -5.33 61.33 23.79
N ASN A 371 -4.12 61.44 23.22
CA ASN A 371 -3.65 60.51 22.18
C ASN A 371 -3.48 59.07 22.69
N ARG A 372 -3.01 58.89 23.93
CA ARG A 372 -2.90 57.56 24.54
C ARG A 372 -4.27 56.92 24.78
N LEU A 373 -5.23 57.72 25.24
CA LEU A 373 -6.61 57.28 25.42
C LEU A 373 -7.25 56.88 24.09
N ASP A 374 -7.00 57.62 23.01
CA ASP A 374 -7.50 57.30 21.66
C ASP A 374 -7.12 55.87 21.23
N VAL A 375 -5.83 55.52 21.37
CA VAL A 375 -5.34 54.17 21.07
C VAL A 375 -5.97 53.11 21.97
N ALA A 376 -6.15 53.40 23.25
CA ALA A 376 -6.75 52.47 24.21
C ALA A 376 -8.24 52.21 23.95
N LEU A 377 -8.95 53.17 23.33
CA LEU A 377 -10.38 53.07 23.00
C LEU A 377 -10.66 52.34 21.67
N LEU A 378 -9.65 52.07 20.84
CA LEU A 378 -9.84 51.36 19.56
C LEU A 378 -10.58 50.01 19.66
N PRO A 379 -10.28 49.09 20.60
CA PRO A 379 -11.01 47.82 20.75
C PRO A 379 -12.48 47.99 21.17
N TRP A 380 -12.80 49.16 21.71
CA TRP A 380 -14.13 49.54 22.18
C TRP A 380 -14.94 50.27 21.11
N GLY A 381 -14.31 50.69 20.00
CA GLY A 381 -14.96 51.47 18.95
C GLY A 381 -15.43 52.85 19.44
N ALA A 382 -14.81 53.37 20.50
CA ALA A 382 -15.11 54.66 21.10
C ALA A 382 -14.06 55.71 20.72
N THR A 383 -14.44 56.98 20.78
CA THR A 383 -13.56 58.14 20.53
C THR A 383 -13.24 58.87 21.83
N VAL A 384 -12.15 59.65 21.85
CA VAL A 384 -11.79 60.45 23.02
C VAL A 384 -12.90 61.47 23.34
N PRO A 385 -13.42 61.51 24.59
CA PRO A 385 -14.50 62.41 24.99
C PRO A 385 -14.03 63.87 25.16
N ASP A 386 -14.94 64.80 24.90
CA ASP A 386 -14.68 66.26 25.03
C ASP A 386 -15.27 66.85 26.32
N THR A 387 -16.01 66.05 27.09
CA THR A 387 -16.60 66.45 28.38
C THR A 387 -16.40 65.41 29.49
N ALA A 388 -16.44 65.87 30.74
CA ALA A 388 -16.35 65.02 31.92
C ALA A 388 -17.48 63.97 31.99
N ASP A 389 -18.70 64.35 31.59
CA ASP A 389 -19.88 63.47 31.61
C ASP A 389 -19.75 62.33 30.58
N GLU A 390 -19.27 62.64 29.36
CA GLU A 390 -18.99 61.63 28.33
C GLU A 390 -17.87 60.68 28.78
N PHE A 391 -16.81 61.21 29.38
CA PHE A 391 -15.71 60.39 29.90
C PHE A 391 -16.15 59.46 31.03
N ALA A 392 -16.92 59.96 32.00
CA ALA A 392 -17.48 59.15 33.07
C ALA A 392 -18.40 58.04 32.55
N THR A 393 -19.19 58.33 31.50
CA THR A 393 -20.07 57.36 30.84
C THR A 393 -19.26 56.25 30.16
N ILE A 394 -18.24 56.61 29.36
CA ILE A 394 -17.36 55.65 28.68
C ILE A 394 -16.61 54.79 29.71
N GLN A 395 -16.05 55.40 30.75
CA GLN A 395 -15.31 54.68 31.80
C GLN A 395 -16.20 53.69 32.55
N SER A 396 -17.43 54.08 32.89
CA SER A 396 -18.43 53.21 33.53
C SER A 396 -18.83 52.03 32.63
N GLN A 397 -19.09 52.30 31.34
CA GLN A 397 -19.45 51.28 30.37
C GLN A 397 -18.31 50.26 30.18
N ILE A 398 -17.09 50.73 29.99
CA ILE A 398 -15.89 49.88 29.84
C ILE A 398 -15.67 49.04 31.09
N ALA A 399 -15.84 49.61 32.28
CA ALA A 399 -15.71 48.86 33.54
C ALA A 399 -16.76 47.75 33.65
N SER A 400 -18.02 48.03 33.34
CA SER A 400 -19.11 47.05 33.36
C SER A 400 -18.90 45.93 32.34
N GLU A 401 -18.61 46.28 31.09
CA GLU A 401 -18.38 45.30 30.02
C GLU A 401 -17.13 44.45 30.30
N THR A 402 -16.06 45.04 30.82
CA THR A 402 -14.84 44.29 31.19
C THR A 402 -15.14 43.29 32.31
N ALA A 403 -15.90 43.68 33.34
CA ALA A 403 -16.27 42.79 34.43
C ALA A 403 -17.08 41.58 33.92
N GLU A 404 -18.03 41.80 32.99
CA GLU A 404 -18.78 40.73 32.35
C GLU A 404 -17.90 39.81 31.50
N LEU A 405 -17.01 40.38 30.68
CA LEU A 405 -16.09 39.63 29.82
C LEU A 405 -15.12 38.77 30.64
N VAL A 406 -14.59 39.30 31.74
CA VAL A 406 -13.71 38.55 32.66
C VAL A 406 -14.49 37.44 33.38
N ALA A 407 -15.71 37.72 33.85
CA ALA A 407 -16.55 36.72 34.52
C ALA A 407 -16.91 35.53 33.62
N LYS A 408 -17.10 35.78 32.32
CA LYS A 408 -17.44 34.75 31.32
C LYS A 408 -16.24 34.22 30.53
N ALA A 409 -15.02 34.67 30.83
CA ALA A 409 -13.82 34.33 30.04
C ALA A 409 -13.64 32.81 29.87
N ALA A 410 -13.79 32.05 30.95
CA ALA A 410 -13.64 30.59 30.92
C ALA A 410 -14.72 29.89 30.08
N GLU A 411 -15.97 30.38 30.11
CA GLU A 411 -17.07 29.85 29.30
C GLU A 411 -16.83 30.13 27.81
N HIS A 412 -16.39 31.34 27.50
CA HIS A 412 -16.04 31.77 26.15
C HIS A 412 -14.83 30.99 25.58
N ASP A 413 -13.75 30.85 26.35
CA ASP A 413 -12.57 30.08 25.93
C ASP A 413 -12.93 28.59 25.72
N ALA A 414 -13.80 28.02 26.56
CA ALA A 414 -14.27 26.65 26.39
C ALA A 414 -15.13 26.48 25.13
N ALA A 415 -16.02 27.43 24.84
CA ALA A 415 -16.84 27.44 23.62
C ALA A 415 -15.97 27.59 22.36
N ASP A 416 -15.00 28.52 22.37
CA ASP A 416 -14.04 28.72 21.27
C ASP A 416 -13.21 27.45 21.04
N GLY A 417 -12.72 26.82 22.11
CA GLY A 417 -11.98 25.56 22.06
C GLY A 417 -12.81 24.40 21.51
N ALA A 418 -14.10 24.31 21.87
CA ALA A 418 -15.01 23.30 21.33
C ALA A 418 -15.23 23.45 19.82
N LEU A 419 -15.37 24.70 19.32
CA LEU A 419 -15.50 24.99 17.90
C LEU A 419 -14.21 24.66 17.11
N MET A 420 -13.04 24.97 17.67
CA MET A 420 -11.75 24.60 17.08
C MET A 420 -11.59 23.08 16.99
N LEU A 421 -11.91 22.35 18.06
CA LEU A 421 -11.87 20.90 18.08
C LEU A 421 -12.88 20.28 17.09
N ALA A 422 -14.08 20.85 16.99
CA ALA A 422 -15.08 20.41 16.02
C ALA A 422 -14.59 20.61 14.56
N SER A 423 -13.95 21.74 14.27
CA SER A 423 -13.32 21.99 12.96
C SER A 423 -12.23 20.96 12.66
N ALA A 424 -11.32 20.72 13.61
CA ALA A 424 -10.25 19.75 13.45
C ALA A 424 -10.78 18.33 13.18
N ARG A 425 -11.80 17.89 13.94
CA ARG A 425 -12.45 16.58 13.74
C ARG A 425 -13.16 16.47 12.39
N ALA A 426 -13.79 17.54 11.92
CA ALA A 426 -14.44 17.54 10.62
C ALA A 426 -13.41 17.40 9.47
N GLU A 427 -12.28 18.08 9.58
CA GLU A 427 -11.17 17.98 8.62
C GLU A 427 -10.48 16.61 8.63
N GLU A 428 -10.32 16.02 9.82
CA GLU A 428 -9.83 14.65 9.97
C GLU A 428 -10.75 13.66 9.25
N GLY A 429 -12.07 13.75 9.45
CA GLY A 429 -13.05 12.90 8.77
C GLY A 429 -13.04 13.04 7.24
N VAL A 430 -12.82 14.25 6.72
CA VAL A 430 -12.62 14.49 5.28
C VAL A 430 -11.36 13.77 4.77
N THR A 431 -10.28 13.85 5.54
CA THR A 431 -8.99 13.22 5.21
C THR A 431 -9.11 11.70 5.20
N GLU A 432 -9.75 11.12 6.21
CA GLU A 432 -10.02 9.67 6.30
C GLU A 432 -10.84 9.18 5.10
N LEU A 433 -11.92 9.88 4.73
CA LEU A 433 -12.74 9.52 3.58
C LEU A 433 -11.95 9.61 2.26
N LYS A 434 -11.10 10.62 2.07
CA LYS A 434 -10.21 10.72 0.90
C LYS A 434 -9.24 9.54 0.82
N GLN A 435 -8.64 9.16 1.94
CA GLN A 435 -7.74 8.00 2.01
C GLN A 435 -8.48 6.69 1.70
N GLN A 436 -9.68 6.50 2.26
CA GLN A 436 -10.52 5.32 1.97
C GLN A 436 -10.90 5.24 0.49
N ILE A 437 -11.31 6.34 -0.13
CA ILE A 437 -11.63 6.42 -1.56
C ILE A 437 -10.39 6.07 -2.40
N ALA A 438 -9.22 6.63 -2.07
CA ALA A 438 -7.98 6.37 -2.80
C ALA A 438 -7.54 4.90 -2.70
N ALA A 439 -7.69 4.27 -1.53
CA ALA A 439 -7.41 2.85 -1.33
C ALA A 439 -8.38 1.96 -2.13
N LEU A 440 -9.68 2.25 -2.05
CA LEU A 440 -10.72 1.48 -2.73
C LEU A 440 -10.67 1.64 -4.27
N ALA A 441 -10.23 2.80 -4.77
CA ALA A 441 -10.04 3.01 -6.20
C ALA A 441 -8.95 2.12 -6.82
N LYS A 442 -7.95 1.68 -6.01
CA LYS A 442 -6.87 0.79 -6.48
C LYS A 442 -7.27 -0.67 -6.52
N VAL A 443 -8.18 -1.10 -5.64
CA VAL A 443 -8.58 -2.50 -5.49
C VAL A 443 -10.07 -2.65 -5.77
N LYS A 444 -10.43 -3.36 -6.84
CA LYS A 444 -11.82 -3.63 -7.24
C LYS A 444 -12.51 -4.66 -6.34
N SER A 445 -12.63 -4.38 -5.05
CA SER A 445 -13.22 -5.26 -4.04
C SER A 445 -13.93 -4.46 -2.97
N ASN A 446 -15.11 -4.93 -2.52
CA ASN A 446 -15.83 -4.33 -1.39
C ASN A 446 -15.30 -4.77 -0.02
N ILE A 447 -14.34 -5.69 0.01
CA ILE A 447 -13.78 -6.27 1.22
C ILE A 447 -12.92 -5.24 1.98
N ASP A 448 -12.91 -5.36 3.30
CA ASP A 448 -12.10 -4.52 4.19
C ASP A 448 -10.60 -4.56 3.80
N PRO A 449 -9.90 -3.41 3.71
CA PRO A 449 -8.48 -3.35 3.42
C PRO A 449 -7.63 -4.31 4.26
N LYS A 450 -7.93 -4.46 5.56
CA LYS A 450 -7.16 -5.37 6.44
C LYS A 450 -7.26 -6.83 6.01
N LEU A 451 -8.41 -7.26 5.48
CA LEU A 451 -8.59 -8.61 4.95
C LEU A 451 -7.90 -8.77 3.59
N LEU A 452 -7.87 -7.72 2.78
CA LEU A 452 -7.13 -7.70 1.52
C LEU A 452 -5.61 -7.77 1.76
N ASP A 453 -5.10 -7.08 2.77
CA ASP A 453 -3.71 -7.14 3.20
C ASP A 453 -3.35 -8.55 3.72
N ALA A 454 -4.22 -9.15 4.53
CA ALA A 454 -4.06 -10.54 4.96
C ALA A 454 -4.01 -11.52 3.77
N ARG A 455 -4.87 -11.32 2.76
CA ARG A 455 -4.82 -12.10 1.51
C ARG A 455 -3.49 -11.88 0.77
N ALA A 456 -3.00 -10.65 0.67
CA ALA A 456 -1.74 -10.35 0.00
C ALA A 456 -0.54 -11.06 0.65
N LEU A 457 -0.51 -11.14 1.99
CA LEU A 457 0.51 -11.89 2.72
C LEU A 457 0.47 -13.40 2.39
N ILE A 458 -0.74 -13.98 2.35
CA ILE A 458 -0.92 -15.40 1.99
C ILE A 458 -0.50 -15.66 0.55
N MET A 459 -0.88 -14.78 -0.38
CA MET A 459 -0.46 -14.86 -1.78
C MET A 459 1.06 -14.82 -1.91
N GLN A 460 1.74 -13.94 -1.17
CA GLN A 460 3.19 -13.84 -1.18
C GLN A 460 3.87 -15.10 -0.64
N ALA A 461 3.33 -15.68 0.45
CA ALA A 461 3.88 -16.89 1.06
C ALA A 461 3.66 -18.16 0.21
N THR A 462 2.51 -18.26 -0.47
CA THR A 462 2.13 -19.45 -1.24
C THR A 462 2.45 -19.37 -2.74
N GLY A 463 2.70 -18.16 -3.25
CA GLY A 463 2.85 -17.91 -4.70
C GLY A 463 1.53 -17.97 -5.48
N LEU A 464 0.37 -18.06 -4.80
CA LEU A 464 -0.93 -18.16 -5.44
C LEU A 464 -1.43 -16.78 -5.92
N PRO A 465 -2.08 -16.71 -7.10
CA PRO A 465 -2.68 -15.46 -7.58
C PRO A 465 -3.99 -15.16 -6.84
N ALA A 466 -4.38 -13.87 -6.79
CA ALA A 466 -5.60 -13.42 -6.09
C ALA A 466 -6.89 -14.16 -6.53
N ARG A 467 -7.01 -14.52 -7.81
CA ARG A 467 -8.15 -15.29 -8.35
C ARG A 467 -8.32 -16.70 -7.75
N SER A 468 -7.24 -17.27 -7.21
CA SER A 468 -7.25 -18.57 -6.54
C SER A 468 -7.61 -18.46 -5.06
N LEU A 469 -7.66 -17.24 -4.52
CA LEU A 469 -7.99 -16.92 -3.14
C LEU A 469 -9.07 -15.81 -3.09
N PRO A 470 -10.25 -15.98 -3.74
CA PRO A 470 -11.28 -14.97 -3.69
C PRO A 470 -11.97 -14.99 -2.32
N PHE A 471 -12.42 -13.82 -1.87
CA PHE A 471 -13.45 -13.75 -0.84
C PHE A 471 -14.81 -14.04 -1.47
N ALA A 472 -15.70 -14.75 -0.77
CA ALA A 472 -16.99 -15.11 -1.36
C ALA A 472 -17.83 -13.88 -1.75
N GLY A 473 -17.67 -12.75 -1.06
CA GLY A 473 -18.37 -11.50 -1.35
C GLY A 473 -18.00 -10.90 -2.70
N GLU A 474 -16.76 -11.11 -3.16
CA GLU A 474 -16.28 -10.69 -4.47
C GLU A 474 -16.93 -11.47 -5.63
N LEU A 475 -17.65 -12.56 -5.31
CA LEU A 475 -18.29 -13.44 -6.29
C LEU A 475 -19.83 -13.40 -6.22
N ILE A 476 -20.41 -12.62 -5.30
CA ILE A 476 -21.86 -12.58 -5.07
C ILE A 476 -22.36 -11.14 -5.27
N ASP A 477 -23.24 -10.93 -6.24
CA ASP A 477 -24.00 -9.70 -6.41
C ASP A 477 -25.43 -9.87 -5.89
N VAL A 478 -26.04 -8.78 -5.43
CA VAL A 478 -27.47 -8.73 -5.12
C VAL A 478 -28.21 -8.11 -6.30
N THR A 479 -29.23 -8.79 -6.81
CA THR A 479 -29.99 -8.36 -8.00
C THR A 479 -31.18 -7.46 -7.66
N ASP A 480 -31.73 -7.57 -6.45
CA ASP A 480 -32.83 -6.73 -5.97
C ASP A 480 -32.33 -5.73 -4.90
N PRO A 481 -32.22 -4.43 -5.24
CA PRO A 481 -31.73 -3.40 -4.32
C PRO A 481 -32.56 -3.26 -3.04
N SER A 482 -33.85 -3.64 -3.06
CA SER A 482 -34.72 -3.55 -1.88
C SER A 482 -34.35 -4.55 -0.78
N TRP A 483 -33.61 -5.60 -1.14
CA TRP A 483 -33.12 -6.64 -0.23
C TRP A 483 -31.61 -6.60 -0.02
N GLU A 484 -30.89 -5.65 -0.62
CA GLU A 484 -29.43 -5.52 -0.55
C GLU A 484 -28.91 -5.51 0.88
N GLY A 485 -29.46 -4.64 1.74
CA GLY A 485 -29.05 -4.55 3.14
C GLY A 485 -29.38 -5.80 3.96
N ALA A 486 -30.50 -6.47 3.66
CA ALA A 486 -30.87 -7.72 4.31
C ALA A 486 -29.96 -8.89 3.88
N ALA A 487 -29.62 -8.96 2.59
CA ALA A 487 -28.65 -9.91 2.05
C ALA A 487 -27.27 -9.72 2.70
N GLU A 488 -26.83 -8.46 2.89
CA GLU A 488 -25.60 -8.12 3.61
C GLU A 488 -25.62 -8.59 5.08
N ARG A 489 -26.76 -8.50 5.79
CA ARG A 489 -26.88 -9.04 7.16
C ARG A 489 -26.74 -10.56 7.21
N VAL A 490 -27.35 -11.25 6.25
CA VAL A 490 -27.35 -12.72 6.21
C VAL A 490 -25.99 -13.25 5.76
N LEU A 491 -25.42 -12.65 4.70
CA LEU A 491 -24.27 -13.17 3.98
C LEU A 491 -22.97 -12.47 4.33
N GLY A 492 -22.97 -11.35 5.04
CA GLY A 492 -21.75 -10.56 5.27
C GLY A 492 -20.62 -11.35 5.95
N GLY A 493 -20.96 -12.36 6.76
CA GLY A 493 -19.97 -13.30 7.30
C GLY A 493 -19.38 -14.24 6.25
N LEU A 494 -20.22 -14.81 5.37
CA LEU A 494 -19.77 -15.60 4.23
C LEU A 494 -18.96 -14.73 3.26
N GLY A 495 -19.42 -13.49 3.00
CA GLY A 495 -18.78 -12.54 2.11
C GLY A 495 -17.32 -12.26 2.47
N ARG A 496 -17.01 -12.21 3.78
CA ARG A 496 -15.65 -12.04 4.33
C ARG A 496 -14.84 -13.34 4.45
N THR A 497 -15.39 -14.47 4.00
CA THR A 497 -14.71 -15.77 4.05
C THR A 497 -13.87 -15.97 2.80
N LEU A 498 -12.57 -16.23 2.98
CA LEU A 498 -11.63 -16.56 1.92
C LEU A 498 -11.85 -17.99 1.43
N LEU A 499 -12.00 -18.21 0.12
CA LEU A 499 -12.19 -19.54 -0.45
C LEU A 499 -10.85 -20.11 -0.91
N VAL A 500 -10.57 -21.36 -0.53
CA VAL A 500 -9.29 -22.03 -0.78
C VAL A 500 -9.56 -23.41 -1.39
N ALA A 501 -8.94 -23.69 -2.53
CA ALA A 501 -9.12 -24.96 -3.22
C ALA A 501 -8.49 -26.08 -2.38
N GLY A 502 -9.10 -27.27 -2.42
CA GLY A 502 -8.72 -28.40 -1.57
C GLY A 502 -7.27 -28.84 -1.73
N GLU A 503 -6.66 -28.55 -2.88
CA GLU A 503 -5.26 -28.81 -3.22
C GLU A 503 -4.26 -27.80 -2.60
N HIS A 504 -4.72 -26.60 -2.22
CA HIS A 504 -3.88 -25.53 -1.64
C HIS A 504 -4.13 -25.33 -0.14
N ALA A 505 -5.00 -26.12 0.48
CA ALA A 505 -5.45 -25.89 1.85
C ALA A 505 -4.32 -25.96 2.88
N ASP A 506 -3.38 -26.90 2.71
CA ASP A 506 -2.28 -27.11 3.67
C ASP A 506 -1.22 -26.00 3.55
N ASP A 507 -0.95 -25.52 2.33
CA ASP A 507 -0.05 -24.39 2.07
C ASP A 507 -0.61 -23.09 2.65
N VAL A 508 -1.90 -22.84 2.45
CA VAL A 508 -2.57 -21.65 3.01
C VAL A 508 -2.65 -21.72 4.53
N ALA A 509 -2.94 -22.89 5.11
CA ALA A 509 -2.92 -23.06 6.56
C ALA A 509 -1.54 -22.73 7.15
N SER A 510 -0.47 -23.25 6.53
CA SER A 510 0.91 -22.96 6.94
C SER A 510 1.27 -21.48 6.80
N ALA A 511 0.83 -20.83 5.71
CA ALA A 511 1.06 -19.40 5.49
C ALA A 511 0.32 -18.51 6.51
N VAL A 512 -0.90 -18.88 6.88
CA VAL A 512 -1.69 -18.17 7.91
C VAL A 512 -1.02 -18.29 9.28
N ASP A 513 -0.55 -19.47 9.67
CA ASP A 513 0.09 -19.69 10.97
C ASP A 513 1.48 -19.01 11.06
N ALA A 514 2.17 -18.85 9.93
CA ALA A 514 3.49 -18.22 9.89
C ALA A 514 3.45 -16.68 10.01
N ALA A 515 2.29 -16.03 9.87
CA ALA A 515 2.17 -14.58 9.77
C ALA A 515 1.21 -13.98 10.80
N HIS A 516 1.57 -12.82 11.37
CA HIS A 516 0.63 -12.01 12.14
C HIS A 516 -0.24 -11.17 11.20
N LEU A 517 -1.48 -11.61 10.95
CA LEU A 517 -2.37 -11.00 9.94
C LEU A 517 -3.01 -9.66 10.36
N GLY A 518 -2.95 -9.29 11.64
CA GLY A 518 -3.57 -8.04 12.14
C GLY A 518 -5.10 -7.97 12.01
N THR A 519 -5.77 -9.06 11.64
CA THR A 519 -7.22 -9.15 11.43
C THR A 519 -7.74 -10.57 11.68
N ARG A 520 -9.06 -10.70 11.85
CA ARG A 520 -9.73 -12.01 11.94
C ARG A 520 -10.01 -12.54 10.53
N LEU A 521 -9.16 -13.45 10.06
CA LEU A 521 -9.39 -14.17 8.80
C LEU A 521 -10.22 -15.43 9.05
N VAL A 522 -11.28 -15.61 8.27
CA VAL A 522 -11.98 -16.90 8.14
C VAL A 522 -11.72 -17.39 6.73
N TRP A 523 -11.18 -18.59 6.58
CA TRP A 523 -10.98 -19.22 5.28
C TRP A 523 -11.63 -20.59 5.24
N ARG A 524 -11.97 -21.06 4.05
CA ARG A 524 -12.70 -22.31 3.86
C ARG A 524 -12.10 -23.14 2.74
N ARG A 525 -11.78 -24.38 3.08
CA ARG A 525 -11.42 -25.42 2.12
C ARG A 525 -12.63 -25.82 1.29
N VAL A 526 -12.47 -25.80 -0.04
CA VAL A 526 -13.49 -26.15 -1.04
C VAL A 526 -12.95 -27.21 -1.98
N ASP A 527 -13.71 -28.27 -2.19
CA ASP A 527 -13.40 -29.29 -3.20
C ASP A 527 -14.07 -28.91 -4.53
N LEU A 528 -13.28 -28.40 -5.47
CA LEU A 528 -13.78 -27.94 -6.78
C LEU A 528 -14.17 -29.10 -7.71
N HIS A 529 -13.75 -30.34 -7.43
CA HIS A 529 -14.04 -31.51 -8.27
C HIS A 529 -15.27 -32.28 -7.80
N ARG A 530 -15.78 -31.97 -6.61
CA ARG A 530 -16.98 -32.60 -6.08
C ARG A 530 -18.21 -32.10 -6.82
N THR A 531 -19.01 -33.03 -7.32
CA THR A 531 -20.35 -32.71 -7.85
C THR A 531 -21.29 -32.38 -6.69
N HIS A 532 -21.72 -31.12 -6.64
CA HIS A 532 -22.73 -30.66 -5.71
C HIS A 532 -24.12 -30.73 -6.34
N ARG A 533 -25.08 -31.36 -5.68
CA ARG A 533 -26.50 -31.26 -6.07
C ARG A 533 -27.05 -29.96 -5.52
N VAL A 534 -27.34 -29.00 -6.39
CA VAL A 534 -27.99 -27.74 -6.04
C VAL A 534 -29.51 -27.97 -6.00
N GLN A 535 -30.15 -27.68 -4.87
CA GLN A 535 -31.60 -27.76 -4.74
C GLN A 535 -32.26 -26.55 -5.42
N ALA A 536 -33.51 -26.70 -5.86
CA ALA A 536 -34.28 -25.58 -6.40
C ALA A 536 -34.49 -24.52 -5.30
N VAL A 537 -34.15 -23.27 -5.62
CA VAL A 537 -34.33 -22.12 -4.73
C VAL A 537 -35.77 -21.64 -4.83
N ASP A 538 -36.45 -21.48 -3.69
CA ASP A 538 -37.77 -20.85 -3.63
C ASP A 538 -37.67 -19.37 -4.04
N SER A 539 -38.65 -18.86 -4.80
CA SER A 539 -38.68 -17.46 -5.21
C SER A 539 -38.69 -16.50 -4.02
N GLU A 540 -39.23 -16.90 -2.88
CA GLU A 540 -39.24 -16.10 -1.65
C GLU A 540 -37.96 -16.24 -0.80
N SER A 541 -36.98 -17.03 -1.22
CA SER A 541 -35.68 -17.11 -0.56
C SER A 541 -34.86 -15.83 -0.75
N ILE A 542 -33.98 -15.51 0.19
CA ILE A 542 -32.95 -14.48 0.00
C ILE A 542 -31.93 -14.91 -1.06
N VAL A 543 -31.77 -16.21 -1.31
CA VAL A 543 -30.87 -16.74 -2.35
C VAL A 543 -31.39 -16.41 -3.75
N SER A 544 -32.70 -16.20 -3.93
CA SER A 544 -33.28 -15.89 -5.24
C SER A 544 -32.92 -14.49 -5.75
N VAL A 545 -32.51 -13.58 -4.86
CA VAL A 545 -32.05 -12.22 -5.21
C VAL A 545 -30.54 -12.11 -5.32
N LEU A 546 -29.82 -13.23 -5.45
CA LEU A 546 -28.37 -13.26 -5.59
C LEU A 546 -27.99 -13.72 -7.00
N ARG A 547 -26.91 -13.14 -7.53
CA ARG A 547 -26.24 -13.59 -8.73
C ARG A 547 -24.81 -13.95 -8.38
N ILE A 548 -24.38 -15.15 -8.78
CA ILE A 548 -23.02 -15.63 -8.52
C ILE A 548 -22.20 -15.50 -9.80
N ALA A 549 -21.03 -14.87 -9.69
CA ALA A 549 -20.10 -14.71 -10.80
C ALA A 549 -19.61 -16.06 -11.35
N GLU A 550 -19.41 -16.13 -12.65
CA GLU A 550 -18.83 -17.30 -13.31
C GLU A 550 -17.39 -17.51 -12.82
N SER A 551 -17.16 -18.63 -12.14
CA SER A 551 -15.87 -18.99 -11.58
C SER A 551 -15.83 -20.48 -11.19
N PRO A 552 -14.65 -21.07 -10.94
CA PRO A 552 -14.56 -22.43 -10.42
C PRO A 552 -15.36 -22.66 -9.12
N TRP A 553 -15.60 -21.60 -8.34
CA TRP A 553 -16.28 -21.63 -7.05
C TRP A 553 -17.82 -21.62 -7.16
N GLN A 554 -18.36 -21.34 -8.35
CA GLN A 554 -19.78 -21.04 -8.55
C GLN A 554 -20.70 -22.19 -8.09
N LEU A 555 -20.38 -23.44 -8.46
CA LEU A 555 -21.18 -24.62 -8.08
C LEU A 555 -21.19 -24.84 -6.57
N TRP A 556 -20.04 -24.68 -5.92
CA TRP A 556 -19.94 -24.79 -4.47
C TRP A 556 -20.68 -23.66 -3.76
N LEU A 557 -20.58 -22.42 -4.25
CA LEU A 557 -21.31 -21.28 -3.70
C LEU A 557 -22.82 -21.46 -3.81
N HIS A 558 -23.35 -21.92 -4.95
CA HIS A 558 -24.77 -22.23 -5.09
C HIS A 558 -25.22 -23.29 -4.07
N TYR A 559 -24.44 -24.35 -3.89
CA TYR A 559 -24.72 -25.38 -2.88
C TYR A 559 -24.68 -24.84 -1.45
N GLU A 560 -23.68 -24.04 -1.11
CA GLU A 560 -23.52 -23.47 0.23
C GLU A 560 -24.65 -22.48 0.56
N LEU A 561 -25.00 -21.62 -0.40
CA LEU A 561 -26.09 -20.65 -0.26
C LEU A 561 -27.44 -21.34 -0.07
N THR A 562 -27.77 -22.33 -0.91
CA THR A 562 -29.01 -23.11 -0.76
C THR A 562 -29.05 -23.93 0.53
N SER A 563 -27.93 -24.49 0.97
CA SER A 563 -27.92 -25.36 2.16
C SER A 563 -27.96 -24.57 3.48
N ARG A 564 -27.27 -23.42 3.55
CA ARG A 564 -27.05 -22.70 4.82
C ARG A 564 -27.71 -21.33 4.87
N PHE A 565 -27.95 -20.70 3.73
CA PHE A 565 -28.41 -19.33 3.64
C PHE A 565 -29.77 -19.18 2.94
N ASP A 566 -30.52 -20.27 2.80
CA ASP A 566 -31.92 -20.26 2.36
C ASP A 566 -32.85 -19.70 3.45
N TYR A 567 -32.80 -18.37 3.62
CA TYR A 567 -33.68 -17.63 4.52
C TYR A 567 -34.88 -17.10 3.74
N ARG A 568 -36.09 -17.33 4.21
CA ARG A 568 -37.31 -16.73 3.66
C ARG A 568 -37.28 -15.20 3.83
N ARG A 569 -37.46 -14.45 2.75
CA ARG A 569 -37.66 -13.00 2.77
C ARG A 569 -39.05 -12.69 3.31
N VAL A 570 -39.14 -11.86 4.34
CA VAL A 570 -40.42 -11.41 4.92
C VAL A 570 -40.49 -9.89 5.03
N ASP A 571 -41.62 -9.29 4.66
CA ASP A 571 -41.75 -7.83 4.71
C ASP A 571 -41.87 -7.32 6.17
N ASP A 572 -42.52 -8.08 7.05
CA ASP A 572 -42.80 -7.70 8.44
C ASP A 572 -42.13 -8.66 9.44
N ALA A 573 -41.68 -8.12 10.59
CA ALA A 573 -41.07 -8.91 11.66
C ALA A 573 -42.02 -9.97 12.25
N ARG A 574 -43.34 -9.74 12.20
CA ARG A 574 -44.38 -10.68 12.65
C ARG A 574 -44.35 -12.00 11.86
N ASP A 575 -43.90 -11.95 10.61
CA ASP A 575 -43.85 -13.12 9.73
C ASP A 575 -42.58 -13.96 9.90
N LEU A 576 -41.55 -13.44 10.59
CA LEU A 576 -40.35 -14.22 10.96
C LEU A 576 -40.74 -15.49 11.75
N GLY A 577 -41.85 -15.41 12.51
CA GLY A 577 -42.46 -16.48 13.29
C GLY A 577 -42.83 -17.75 12.48
N LYS A 578 -43.11 -17.59 11.19
CA LYS A 578 -43.76 -18.61 10.36
C LYS A 578 -42.78 -19.58 9.68
N HIS A 579 -41.49 -19.26 9.69
CA HIS A 579 -40.46 -20.03 8.99
C HIS A 579 -39.29 -20.36 9.92
N GLN A 580 -38.63 -21.50 9.66
CA GLN A 580 -37.46 -21.92 10.43
C GLN A 580 -36.28 -20.96 10.21
N ARG A 581 -36.08 -20.49 8.97
CA ARG A 581 -35.10 -19.45 8.62
C ARG A 581 -35.79 -18.33 7.86
N ALA A 582 -35.69 -17.10 8.38
CA ALA A 582 -36.29 -15.93 7.74
C ALA A 582 -35.49 -14.66 7.99
N VAL A 583 -35.57 -13.71 7.07
CA VAL A 583 -34.95 -12.39 7.16
C VAL A 583 -35.97 -11.32 6.81
N SER A 584 -36.08 -10.31 7.67
CA SER A 584 -36.94 -9.16 7.40
C SER A 584 -36.25 -8.15 6.48
N ARG A 585 -37.01 -7.25 5.83
CA ARG A 585 -36.42 -6.11 5.08
C ARG A 585 -35.49 -5.26 5.94
N ALA A 586 -35.80 -5.12 7.22
CA ALA A 586 -34.96 -4.40 8.17
C ALA A 586 -33.69 -5.19 8.56
N GLY A 587 -33.47 -6.39 8.04
CA GLY A 587 -32.27 -7.20 8.27
C GLY A 587 -32.26 -7.98 9.59
N GLN A 588 -33.41 -8.14 10.24
CA GLN A 588 -33.51 -9.07 11.37
C GLN A 588 -33.57 -10.49 10.84
N THR A 589 -32.65 -11.34 11.29
CA THR A 589 -32.59 -12.75 10.87
C THR A 589 -33.10 -13.65 11.98
N ARG A 590 -33.79 -14.72 11.60
CA ARG A 590 -34.19 -15.83 12.45
C ARG A 590 -33.62 -17.13 11.92
N ASN A 591 -33.09 -17.98 12.80
CA ASN A 591 -32.73 -19.36 12.50
C ASN A 591 -33.11 -20.24 13.71
N GLY A 592 -34.26 -20.91 13.63
CA GLY A 592 -34.83 -21.67 14.74
C GLY A 592 -35.32 -20.76 15.87
N ASP A 593 -34.72 -20.90 17.04
CA ASP A 593 -34.93 -20.09 18.24
C ASP A 593 -34.04 -18.83 18.28
N ARG A 594 -32.99 -18.78 17.44
CA ARG A 594 -32.04 -17.68 17.41
C ARG A 594 -32.50 -16.54 16.52
N HIS A 595 -32.59 -15.35 17.09
CA HIS A 595 -32.82 -14.10 16.37
C HIS A 595 -31.58 -13.19 16.46
N ILE A 596 -31.20 -12.57 15.34
CA ILE A 596 -30.09 -11.62 15.29
C ILE A 596 -30.56 -10.36 14.57
N LYS A 597 -30.39 -9.22 15.24
CA LYS A 597 -30.48 -7.89 14.66
C LYS A 597 -29.16 -7.21 14.93
N ASP A 598 -28.34 -7.09 13.90
CA ASP A 598 -27.12 -6.29 13.98
C ASP A 598 -27.47 -4.89 13.48
N ASP A 599 -27.32 -3.85 14.29
CA ASP A 599 -27.59 -2.45 13.93
C ASP A 599 -26.39 -1.53 14.21
N ARG A 600 -25.20 -2.11 14.36
CA ARG A 600 -23.96 -1.34 14.55
C ARG A 600 -23.66 -0.37 13.40
N GLY A 601 -24.21 -0.64 12.22
CA GLY A 601 -24.30 0.30 11.10
C GLY A 601 -25.72 0.33 10.56
N ALA A 602 -26.12 1.47 9.97
CA ALA A 602 -27.43 1.60 9.34
C ALA A 602 -27.57 0.61 8.18
N ILE A 603 -28.74 -0.01 8.05
CA ILE A 603 -28.93 -1.08 7.06
C ILE A 603 -28.69 -0.61 5.62
N GLY A 604 -28.99 0.64 5.29
CA GLY A 604 -28.78 1.22 3.96
C GLY A 604 -27.39 1.83 3.75
N ASP A 605 -26.48 1.75 4.73
CA ASP A 605 -25.15 2.32 4.62
C ASP A 605 -24.24 1.44 3.74
N ARG A 606 -24.28 1.71 2.44
CA ARG A 606 -23.49 1.01 1.42
C ARG A 606 -21.98 1.07 1.64
N ARG A 607 -21.47 1.98 2.48
CA ARG A 607 -20.04 2.04 2.84
C ARG A 607 -19.58 0.78 3.57
N ASN A 608 -20.50 0.08 4.25
CA ASN A 608 -20.21 -1.11 5.05
C ASN A 608 -20.45 -2.43 4.31
N TYR A 609 -21.00 -2.38 3.10
CA TYR A 609 -21.33 -3.54 2.30
C TYR A 609 -20.06 -4.23 1.81
N VAL A 610 -20.13 -5.56 1.69
CA VAL A 610 -19.00 -6.44 1.30
C VAL A 610 -19.30 -7.34 0.13
N LEU A 611 -20.58 -7.51 -0.24
CA LEU A 611 -21.00 -8.24 -1.41
C LEU A 611 -20.84 -7.34 -2.65
N GLY A 612 -20.49 -7.95 -3.77
CA GLY A 612 -20.39 -7.27 -5.05
C GLY A 612 -19.10 -7.63 -5.79
N THR A 613 -19.27 -7.96 -7.06
CA THR A 613 -18.17 -8.17 -8.04
C THR A 613 -17.46 -6.88 -8.44
N SER A 614 -18.10 -5.73 -8.18
CA SER A 614 -17.53 -4.39 -8.32
C SER A 614 -17.74 -3.56 -7.06
N ASN A 615 -16.89 -2.54 -6.87
CA ASN A 615 -16.97 -1.59 -5.77
C ASN A 615 -17.51 -0.20 -6.16
N ASP A 616 -18.04 -0.05 -7.38
CA ASP A 616 -18.49 1.24 -7.91
C ASP A 616 -19.56 1.90 -7.03
N THR A 617 -20.53 1.13 -6.55
CA THR A 617 -21.63 1.63 -5.69
C THR A 617 -21.12 2.08 -4.32
N LYS A 618 -20.16 1.34 -3.74
CA LYS A 618 -19.50 1.69 -2.48
C LYS A 618 -18.63 2.94 -2.64
N LEU A 619 -17.88 3.03 -3.74
CA LEU A 619 -17.06 4.19 -4.06
C LEU A 619 -17.93 5.45 -4.24
N GLN A 620 -19.08 5.31 -4.90
CA GLN A 620 -20.03 6.41 -5.04
C GLN A 620 -20.61 6.85 -3.69
N ALA A 621 -21.01 5.90 -2.83
CA ALA A 621 -21.50 6.22 -1.49
C ALA A 621 -20.43 6.93 -0.62
N LEU A 622 -19.16 6.52 -0.74
CA LEU A 622 -18.04 7.21 -0.07
C LEU A 622 -17.81 8.61 -0.63
N ARG A 623 -17.88 8.80 -1.95
CA ARG A 623 -17.78 10.14 -2.59
C ARG A 623 -18.92 11.06 -2.19
N ASP A 624 -20.13 10.54 -2.06
CA ASP A 624 -21.29 11.31 -1.60
C ASP A 624 -21.12 11.70 -0.12
N GLY A 625 -20.63 10.76 0.70
CA GLY A 625 -20.23 11.03 2.08
C GLY A 625 -19.13 12.08 2.19
N LEU A 626 -18.12 12.04 1.31
CA LEU A 626 -17.05 13.02 1.25
C LEU A 626 -17.59 14.43 0.97
N ARG A 627 -18.49 14.58 -0.02
CA ARG A 627 -19.11 15.89 -0.32
C ARG A 627 -19.87 16.44 0.89
N SER A 628 -20.59 15.58 1.61
CA SER A 628 -21.28 15.98 2.85
C SER A 628 -20.29 16.39 3.95
N ALA A 629 -19.23 15.62 4.15
CA ALA A 629 -18.19 15.91 5.15
C ALA A 629 -17.43 17.20 4.83
N GLU A 630 -17.12 17.47 3.55
CA GLU A 630 -16.48 18.71 3.11
C GLU A 630 -17.37 19.93 3.39
N SER A 631 -18.68 19.83 3.16
CA SER A 631 -19.63 20.89 3.51
C SER A 631 -19.65 21.18 5.03
N VAL A 632 -19.67 20.13 5.85
CA VAL A 632 -19.61 20.25 7.31
C VAL A 632 -18.28 20.86 7.76
N ALA A 633 -17.15 20.43 7.18
CA ALA A 633 -15.83 20.97 7.51
C ALA A 633 -15.71 22.45 7.16
N VAL A 634 -16.24 22.88 6.01
CA VAL A 634 -16.29 24.31 5.64
C VAL A 634 -17.10 25.11 6.65
N SER A 635 -18.28 24.64 7.03
CA SER A 635 -19.12 25.31 8.02
C SER A 635 -18.45 25.38 9.39
N ALA A 636 -17.85 24.28 9.86
CA ALA A 636 -17.14 24.23 11.14
C ALA A 636 -15.93 25.18 11.16
N ARG A 637 -15.17 25.25 10.07
CA ARG A 637 -14.03 26.17 9.91
C ARG A 637 -14.46 27.63 9.93
N GLN A 638 -15.58 27.97 9.29
CA GLN A 638 -16.15 29.32 9.33
C GLN A 638 -16.54 29.72 10.76
N SER A 639 -17.25 28.84 11.48
CA SER A 639 -17.61 29.07 12.88
C SER A 639 -16.38 29.23 13.78
N ALA A 640 -15.36 28.39 13.60
CA ALA A 640 -14.11 28.48 14.35
C ALA A 640 -13.34 29.79 14.05
N THR A 641 -13.32 30.22 12.79
CA THR A 641 -12.67 31.48 12.40
C THR A 641 -13.37 32.69 13.01
N ALA A 642 -14.71 32.71 12.96
CA ALA A 642 -15.52 33.77 13.57
C ALA A 642 -15.33 33.84 15.09
N ALA A 643 -15.37 32.69 15.77
CA ALA A 643 -15.08 32.58 17.20
C ALA A 643 -13.66 33.07 17.53
N GLY A 644 -12.67 32.71 16.71
CA GLY A 644 -11.29 33.18 16.87
C GLY A 644 -11.14 34.70 16.75
N SER A 645 -11.88 35.36 15.85
CA SER A 645 -11.89 36.83 15.76
C SER A 645 -12.58 37.48 16.96
N GLU A 646 -13.70 36.91 17.43
CA GLU A 646 -14.42 37.42 18.60
C GLU A 646 -13.58 37.27 19.87
N SER A 647 -12.90 36.13 20.04
CA SER A 647 -11.96 35.85 21.12
C SER A 647 -10.84 36.88 21.20
N ARG A 648 -10.23 37.23 20.04
CA ARG A 648 -9.21 38.29 19.97
C ARG A 648 -9.76 39.64 20.41
N ASN A 649 -10.92 40.05 19.87
CA ASN A 649 -11.56 41.30 20.25
C ASN A 649 -11.87 41.37 21.76
N ARG A 650 -12.39 40.28 22.35
CA ARG A 650 -12.62 40.19 23.81
C ARG A 650 -11.33 40.36 24.60
N ARG A 651 -10.24 39.72 24.18
CA ARG A 651 -8.92 39.84 24.85
C ARG A 651 -8.36 41.25 24.74
N ASP A 652 -8.44 41.87 23.56
CA ASP A 652 -7.94 43.24 23.35
C ASP A 652 -8.69 44.24 24.25
N ARG A 653 -10.01 44.07 24.41
CA ARG A 653 -10.83 44.85 25.37
C ARG A 653 -10.39 44.64 26.82
N ILE A 654 -10.22 43.39 27.25
CA ILE A 654 -9.77 43.08 28.62
C ILE A 654 -8.38 43.67 28.90
N VAL A 655 -7.48 43.62 27.91
CA VAL A 655 -6.10 44.13 28.04
C VAL A 655 -6.03 45.66 28.04
N SER A 656 -6.91 46.36 27.32
CA SER A 656 -6.89 47.83 27.27
C SER A 656 -7.56 48.50 28.48
N ALA A 657 -8.56 47.86 29.10
CA ALA A 657 -9.32 48.43 30.22
C ALA A 657 -8.46 48.95 31.40
N PRO A 658 -7.39 48.25 31.87
CA PRO A 658 -6.53 48.73 32.95
C PRO A 658 -5.79 50.03 32.64
N SER A 659 -5.57 50.36 31.36
CA SER A 659 -4.92 51.61 30.96
C SER A 659 -5.88 52.81 30.97
N ILE A 660 -7.18 52.56 30.93
CA ILE A 660 -8.25 53.59 30.89
C ILE A 660 -8.77 53.90 32.30
N ALA A 661 -8.85 52.90 33.16
CA ALA A 661 -9.41 53.01 34.51
C ALA A 661 -8.77 54.09 35.43
N PRO A 662 -7.44 54.31 35.45
CA PRO A 662 -6.84 55.27 36.38
C PRO A 662 -6.95 56.73 35.92
N ILE A 663 -7.26 56.99 34.64
CA ILE A 663 -7.24 58.33 34.06
C ILE A 663 -8.34 59.18 34.70
N GLN A 664 -7.96 60.38 35.16
CA GLN A 664 -8.90 61.40 35.67
C GLN A 664 -9.24 62.42 34.58
N TRP A 665 -10.42 63.03 34.66
CA TRP A 665 -10.84 64.05 33.68
C TRP A 665 -9.86 65.22 33.62
N ASP A 666 -9.27 65.59 34.75
CA ASP A 666 -8.32 66.70 34.92
C ASP A 666 -7.05 66.54 34.04
N GLU A 667 -6.71 65.30 33.69
CA GLU A 667 -5.59 64.94 32.82
C GLU A 667 -5.97 64.99 31.33
N LEU A 668 -7.27 65.10 31.02
CA LEU A 668 -7.85 65.12 29.69
C LEU A 668 -8.52 66.46 29.33
N ASP A 669 -8.76 67.33 30.32
CA ASP A 669 -9.45 68.61 30.17
C ASP A 669 -8.58 69.65 29.45
N LEU A 670 -8.62 69.58 28.12
CA LEU A 670 -7.88 70.49 27.26
C LEU A 670 -8.42 71.93 27.35
N ARG A 671 -9.73 72.10 27.56
CA ARG A 671 -10.36 73.42 27.65
C ARG A 671 -9.92 74.14 28.91
N SER A 672 -9.99 73.49 30.07
CA SER A 672 -9.57 74.08 31.34
C SER A 672 -8.06 74.38 31.38
N ALA A 673 -7.22 73.51 30.81
CA ALA A 673 -5.79 73.75 30.71
C ALA A 673 -5.47 74.98 29.86
N GLU A 674 -6.18 75.16 28.75
CA GLU A 674 -5.99 76.30 27.84
C GLU A 674 -6.56 77.61 28.42
N ASP A 675 -7.71 77.58 29.09
CA ASP A 675 -8.29 78.74 29.77
C ASP A 675 -7.41 79.25 30.93
N HIS A 676 -6.83 78.34 31.71
CA HIS A 676 -5.88 78.70 32.78
C HIS A 676 -4.59 79.33 32.23
N ARG A 677 -4.12 78.83 31.09
CA ARG A 677 -2.99 79.43 30.37
C ARG A 677 -3.33 80.84 29.90
N LEU A 678 -4.56 81.07 29.44
CA LEU A 678 -5.06 82.37 28.98
C LEU A 678 -5.20 83.39 30.14
N ASP A 679 -5.79 82.99 31.27
CA ASP A 679 -5.98 83.87 32.46
C ASP A 679 -4.64 84.35 33.06
N ILE A 680 -3.63 83.47 33.12
CA ILE A 680 -2.28 83.86 33.58
C ILE A 680 -1.64 84.84 32.57
N ALA A 681 -1.84 84.62 31.27
CA ALA A 681 -1.35 85.53 30.24
C ALA A 681 -2.02 86.92 30.34
N GLU A 682 -3.30 86.99 30.66
CA GLU A 682 -4.04 88.24 30.86
C GLU A 682 -3.62 88.98 32.15
N ARG A 683 -3.38 88.27 33.26
CA ARG A 683 -2.89 88.86 34.51
C ARG A 683 -1.49 89.42 34.40
N LEU A 684 -0.63 88.74 33.64
CA LEU A 684 0.70 89.24 33.29
C LEU A 684 0.60 90.52 32.46
N ALA A 685 -0.39 90.62 31.55
CA ALA A 685 -0.61 91.80 30.73
C ALA A 685 -1.13 93.03 31.52
N ALA A 686 -1.84 92.82 32.64
CA ALA A 686 -2.45 93.89 33.45
C ALA A 686 -1.47 94.64 34.38
N LEU A 687 -0.26 94.11 34.59
CA LEU A 687 0.79 94.73 35.42
C LEU A 687 1.65 95.77 34.67
N ARG A 688 1.31 96.05 33.41
CA ARG A 688 2.02 96.99 32.53
C ARG A 688 1.58 98.43 32.78
N GLY A 689 2.52 99.36 32.96
CA GLY A 689 2.21 100.79 33.17
C GLY A 689 3.24 101.64 33.93
N ASP A 690 4.33 101.06 34.44
CA ASP A 690 5.46 101.80 35.00
C ASP A 690 6.60 101.80 33.97
N ALA A 691 7.03 102.98 33.52
CA ALA A 691 7.99 103.13 32.41
C ALA A 691 9.37 102.50 32.71
N GLU A 692 9.68 102.23 33.98
CA GLU A 692 10.88 101.50 34.40
C GLU A 692 10.66 99.97 34.41
N ILE A 693 9.46 99.51 34.81
CA ILE A 693 9.04 98.10 34.73
C ILE A 693 8.86 97.67 33.27
N ASP A 694 8.21 98.47 32.44
CA ASP A 694 8.00 98.16 31.02
C ASP A 694 9.35 98.06 30.27
N ARG A 695 10.37 98.84 30.67
CA ARG A 695 11.73 98.74 30.12
C ARG A 695 12.47 97.50 30.61
N LEU A 696 12.36 97.17 31.90
CA LEU A 696 13.00 95.97 32.47
C LEU A 696 12.30 94.68 32.03
N GLU A 697 10.97 94.68 31.89
CA GLU A 697 10.19 93.62 31.27
C GLU A 697 10.52 93.50 29.79
N ALA A 698 10.54 94.59 29.02
CA ALA A 698 10.92 94.50 27.61
C ALA A 698 12.35 93.98 27.45
N ALA A 699 13.27 94.34 28.35
CA ALA A 699 14.63 93.81 28.37
C ALA A 699 14.68 92.31 28.75
N VAL A 700 13.89 91.86 29.73
CA VAL A 700 13.84 90.45 30.11
C VAL A 700 13.04 89.60 29.14
N VAL A 701 11.92 90.09 28.60
CA VAL A 701 11.17 89.43 27.53
C VAL A 701 12.06 89.32 26.29
N SER A 702 12.74 90.39 25.87
CA SER A 702 13.70 90.32 24.77
C SER A 702 14.86 89.35 25.04
N ALA A 703 15.42 89.34 26.26
CA ALA A 703 16.48 88.41 26.63
C ALA A 703 15.98 86.97 26.81
N ARG A 704 14.72 86.77 27.24
CA ARG A 704 14.06 85.48 27.45
C ARG A 704 13.64 84.89 26.12
N ASP A 705 13.05 85.68 25.23
CA ASP A 705 12.77 85.31 23.85
C ASP A 705 14.08 84.95 23.15
N SER A 706 15.13 85.77 23.30
CA SER A 706 16.47 85.44 22.77
C SER A 706 17.07 84.16 23.39
N SER A 707 16.82 83.90 24.67
CA SER A 707 17.31 82.69 25.36
C SER A 707 16.48 81.45 25.02
N ILE A 708 15.17 81.58 24.84
CA ILE A 708 14.25 80.53 24.39
C ILE A 708 14.57 80.20 22.93
N ASP A 709 14.75 81.21 22.08
CA ASP A 709 15.16 81.03 20.69
C ASP A 709 16.53 80.36 20.59
N ALA A 710 17.50 80.77 21.43
CA ALA A 710 18.82 80.15 21.47
C ALA A 710 18.80 78.73 22.06
N GLU A 711 17.98 78.46 23.09
CA GLU A 711 17.79 77.12 23.66
C GLU A 711 17.06 76.20 22.68
N ASN A 712 15.99 76.67 22.04
CA ASN A 712 15.30 75.94 20.98
C ASN A 712 16.24 75.67 19.81
N ALA A 713 17.03 76.66 19.37
CA ALA A 713 18.04 76.47 18.33
C ALA A 713 19.15 75.49 18.76
N TYR A 714 19.51 75.45 20.03
CA TYR A 714 20.47 74.48 20.58
C TYR A 714 19.87 73.08 20.68
N LEU A 715 18.66 72.91 21.23
CA LEU A 715 17.95 71.64 21.29
C LEU A 715 17.70 71.09 19.89
N HIS A 716 17.24 71.93 18.95
CA HIS A 716 17.11 71.56 17.54
C HIS A 716 18.44 71.16 16.92
N ALA A 717 19.54 71.89 17.18
CA ALA A 717 20.86 71.53 16.67
C ALA A 717 21.39 70.24 17.30
N ARG A 718 21.11 69.99 18.58
CA ARG A 718 21.50 68.78 19.32
C ARG A 718 20.72 67.55 18.86
N ASP A 719 19.41 67.71 18.64
CA ASP A 719 18.56 66.64 18.12
C ASP A 719 18.86 66.39 16.64
N ALA A 720 19.17 67.42 15.86
CA ALA A 720 19.70 67.28 14.50
C ALA A 720 21.06 66.57 14.48
N LEU A 721 21.95 66.84 15.44
CA LEU A 721 23.22 66.13 15.58
C LEU A 721 22.99 64.65 15.95
N ARG A 722 22.09 64.36 16.89
CA ARG A 722 21.73 62.99 17.26
C ARG A 722 21.13 62.25 16.07
N SER A 723 20.20 62.86 15.36
CA SER A 723 19.57 62.29 14.17
C SER A 723 20.58 62.08 13.04
N ALA A 724 21.50 63.03 12.82
CA ALA A 724 22.59 62.87 11.84
C ALA A 724 23.55 61.73 12.24
N GLN A 725 23.79 61.53 13.54
CA GLN A 725 24.63 60.44 14.05
C GLN A 725 23.93 59.09 13.91
N GLU A 726 22.66 58.99 14.30
CA GLU A 726 21.84 57.78 14.08
C GLU A 726 21.74 57.44 12.58
N HIS A 727 21.60 58.45 11.72
CA HIS A 727 21.59 58.26 10.27
C HIS A 727 22.95 57.76 9.75
N ALA A 728 24.06 58.34 10.21
CA ALA A 728 25.40 57.86 9.85
C ALA A 728 25.63 56.42 10.31
N ASP A 729 25.24 56.07 11.55
CA ASP A 729 25.34 54.71 12.10
C ASP A 729 24.48 53.71 11.30
N GLN A 730 23.26 54.10 10.90
CA GLN A 730 22.38 53.29 10.07
C GLN A 730 22.98 53.06 8.67
N VAL A 731 23.57 54.09 8.07
CA VAL A 731 24.23 53.97 6.76
C VAL A 731 25.43 53.04 6.86
N VAL A 732 26.25 53.13 7.92
CA VAL A 732 27.38 52.22 8.17
C VAL A 732 26.88 50.78 8.34
N ALA A 733 25.86 50.56 9.17
CA ALA A 733 25.28 49.22 9.37
C ALA A 733 24.70 48.64 8.07
N ARG A 734 24.09 49.48 7.21
CA ARG A 734 23.60 49.08 5.89
C ARG A 734 24.74 48.71 4.95
N ILE A 735 25.85 49.46 4.95
CA ILE A 735 27.05 49.15 4.17
C ILE A 735 27.65 47.81 4.58
N ASP A 736 27.78 47.54 5.89
CA ASP A 736 28.36 46.29 6.37
C ASP A 736 27.49 45.07 5.99
N LYS A 737 26.17 45.21 6.09
CA LYS A 737 25.22 44.18 5.61
C LYS A 737 25.34 43.96 4.10
N LEU A 738 25.46 45.03 3.31
CA LEU A 738 25.65 44.92 1.86
C LEU A 738 27.00 44.29 1.49
N ARG A 739 28.05 44.49 2.30
CA ARG A 739 29.35 43.82 2.11
C ARG A 739 29.29 42.32 2.36
N GLU A 740 28.55 41.88 3.39
CA GLU A 740 28.33 40.45 3.65
C GLU A 740 27.62 39.77 2.47
N VAL A 741 26.53 40.37 2.00
CA VAL A 741 25.77 39.85 0.83
C VAL A 741 26.63 39.80 -0.43
N ALA A 742 27.41 40.86 -0.69
CA ALA A 742 28.33 40.90 -1.83
C ALA A 742 29.47 39.85 -1.70
N ALA A 743 29.90 39.50 -0.49
CA ALA A 743 30.91 38.48 -0.25
C ALA A 743 30.35 37.06 -0.48
N GLU A 744 29.12 36.78 -0.03
CA GLU A 744 28.43 35.50 -0.26
C GLU A 744 28.21 35.21 -1.75
N LEU A 745 27.79 36.23 -2.52
CA LEU A 745 27.63 36.13 -3.97
C LEU A 745 28.96 35.87 -4.71
N ARG A 746 30.09 36.29 -4.13
CA ARG A 746 31.43 36.03 -4.69
C ARG A 746 31.90 34.60 -4.46
N ILE A 747 31.52 33.99 -3.33
CA ILE A 747 31.86 32.60 -2.97
C ILE A 747 31.10 31.62 -3.87
N HIS A 748 29.84 31.93 -4.23
CA HIS A 748 29.04 31.12 -5.15
C HIS A 748 29.55 31.11 -6.60
N ARG A 749 30.45 32.03 -6.97
CA ARG A 749 31.05 32.11 -8.32
C ARG A 749 32.38 31.36 -8.44
N MET A 750 32.94 30.88 -7.34
CA MET A 750 34.22 30.13 -7.30
C MET A 750 34.06 28.62 -7.10
N ASN A 751 32.86 28.15 -6.76
CA ASN A 751 32.45 26.74 -6.81
C ASN A 751 31.63 26.50 -8.07
#